data_AF-A0A942ZT29-F1
#
_entry.id   AF-A0A942ZT29-F1
#
_cell.length_a   1.000
_cell.length_b   1.000
_cell.length_c   1.000
_cell.angle_alpha   90.00
_cell.angle_beta   90.00
_cell.angle_gamma   90.00
#
_symmetry.space_group_name_H-M   'P 1'
#
loop_
_entity.id
_entity.type
_entity.pdbx_description
1 polymer ?
#
loop_
_entity_poly.entity_id
_entity_poly.type
_entity_poly.pdbx_seq_one_letter_code
_entity_poly.pdbx_strand_id
1 'polypeptide(L)'
;MESYRFAHCASVYTMQPDDPQAAVLNTSGLIPGEDGLCDVTDRLQSLLDSVKQSRRCGIVLIPEGDYAISRTVYLPRAVRMIGFGQKRPRFILRANTPGFQAAPEKDKGKAAYLFWFTGNMPRIDGEIQDANPGTFYSAVSNIDFCIGPGNPAAVALRAHFAQHCFVSHCVFDIGEGKAGIFDVGNEMENLVFLGGDYGIYTTKCSPGWPFVLVESAFCGQRRAAVRSRECGLTFSHVEICDTPAAELAEDGYWEKLFWKDCVLENIAGPALQIAQEENSCTQINLQNVWCRNVPALLRGRESGRILPGRGGAYIVRTLLHGDDCTLGDAETKRVSFAETDPLEDFTPNFPREIVDLPAQSLWTNARDFGAVGNGTADDTAALQAALDQCAAVYLPQGVYRVTDTLRMRGGGALFGLSPISTQIAIDENSPAWAGMGAPKPVLETCRGGRQLVSGIGIDTAARNPRAVGCKWMAGGGSYMNDVKFVGGHGQITPQAENVPTYNPSRTADHDPNRPWDSQYWSLWITENGGGVFKDIWSASPYAEAGVFISETKTPGVMYQISVEHHVRHEILMRGVENWRFLCMQTEEEVAEGPHCQPYELSGCKNLLFANLYAFRVIWVDNPHPSVVRAWDCEALELLNCHNFTQMKYTIENLYVDGNTGERAGFWQLARLRVPAQRPAQPLPARQGEWRTLTDSLDCADALCADFAGNVYICDSRLCRIYRWSPAAQRLSLLTTQHFRPLSLACDTEGRLLVVTEYRPVPNAEIGGVPELSADEFGGDDGGGCYYPFFSLDRRIRVYAMEPGAPEASLTLLPVVPIAEAQPESLWYPLNQWRDSGDMTASFQKADTHCYLAPDGKTAVVHKPALARATGLTRLEPGRPTYLVDEYNKCVLQVQVGPDFALSAPEIWAQRGEYGFAMTESGEAYVPDSLLYVYRDRALLRTIRLPDRPACLLEAGDNREFLYVTARRALYALRLK
;
A
#
# COMPACT_ATOMS: atom_id res chain seq x y z
N MET A 1 -20.80 -27.92 23.43
CA MET A 1 -20.42 -26.62 22.85
C MET A 1 -21.36 -26.39 21.70
N GLU A 2 -22.08 -25.26 21.70
CA GLU A 2 -22.81 -24.84 20.51
C GLU A 2 -21.81 -24.71 19.35
N SER A 3 -22.17 -25.24 18.19
CA SER A 3 -21.38 -25.11 16.98
C SER A 3 -21.84 -23.85 16.26
N TYR A 4 -21.00 -22.82 16.28
CA TYR A 4 -21.15 -21.63 15.45
C TYR A 4 -20.78 -21.97 14.00
N ARG A 5 -21.33 -21.23 13.03
CA ARG A 5 -21.07 -21.45 11.59
C ARG A 5 -19.68 -20.97 11.18
N PHE A 6 -19.22 -19.86 11.77
CA PHE A 6 -17.95 -19.21 11.41
C PHE A 6 -16.99 -19.15 12.60
N ALA A 7 -17.48 -18.69 13.75
CA ALA A 7 -16.68 -18.53 14.95
C ALA A 7 -16.30 -19.89 15.57
N HIS A 8 -15.22 -19.92 16.35
CA HIS A 8 -14.79 -21.10 17.09
C HIS A 8 -14.33 -20.76 18.51
N CYS A 9 -14.79 -21.53 19.48
CA CYS A 9 -14.50 -21.33 20.91
C CYS A 9 -13.29 -22.14 21.41
N ALA A 10 -12.67 -22.96 20.56
CA ALA A 10 -11.50 -23.74 20.94
C ALA A 10 -10.29 -22.82 21.18
N SER A 11 -9.45 -23.17 22.17
CA SER A 11 -8.19 -22.46 22.41
C SER A 11 -7.27 -22.60 21.20
N VAL A 12 -6.78 -21.48 20.66
CA VAL A 12 -5.85 -21.47 19.52
C VAL A 12 -4.39 -21.60 19.96
N TYR A 13 -4.08 -21.27 21.21
CA TYR A 13 -2.79 -21.47 21.85
C TYR A 13 -2.90 -22.55 22.94
N THR A 14 -2.70 -23.81 22.57
CA THR A 14 -2.92 -24.97 23.45
C THR A 14 -1.85 -25.21 24.53
N MET A 15 -0.69 -24.56 24.38
CA MET A 15 0.53 -24.67 25.18
C MET A 15 1.13 -23.26 25.35
N GLN A 16 1.92 -23.08 26.42
CA GLN A 16 2.64 -21.83 26.64
C GLN A 16 3.60 -21.57 25.46
N PRO A 17 3.50 -20.43 24.76
CA PRO A 17 4.50 -20.05 23.77
C PRO A 17 5.89 -19.99 24.40
N ASP A 18 6.89 -20.56 23.72
CA ASP A 18 8.28 -20.58 24.17
C ASP A 18 8.98 -19.23 23.88
N ASP A 19 8.57 -18.22 24.65
CA ASP A 19 9.10 -16.88 24.57
C ASP A 19 9.76 -16.50 25.92
N PRO A 20 11.11 -16.47 26.01
CA PRO A 20 11.81 -16.17 27.25
C PRO A 20 11.62 -14.70 27.69
N GLN A 21 11.12 -13.88 26.79
CA GLN A 21 10.84 -12.48 27.00
C GLN A 21 9.38 -12.27 27.47
N ALA A 22 8.44 -13.17 27.20
CA ALA A 22 7.07 -13.00 27.67
C ALA A 22 6.94 -13.10 29.20
N ALA A 23 6.08 -12.27 29.79
CA ALA A 23 5.75 -12.34 31.21
C ALA A 23 4.53 -13.25 31.42
N VAL A 24 4.48 -14.04 32.50
CA VAL A 24 3.38 -14.99 32.74
C VAL A 24 2.60 -14.61 34.00
N LEU A 25 1.27 -14.55 33.92
CA LEU A 25 0.42 -14.36 35.10
C LEU A 25 0.54 -15.57 36.04
N ASN A 26 0.89 -15.32 37.30
CA ASN A 26 0.92 -16.33 38.35
C ASN A 26 -0.05 -15.96 39.47
N THR A 27 -0.80 -16.95 39.96
CA THR A 27 -1.74 -16.83 41.08
C THR A 27 -1.18 -17.29 42.42
N SER A 28 0.07 -17.76 42.45
CA SER A 28 0.72 -18.21 43.68
C SER A 28 0.69 -17.12 44.75
N GLY A 29 0.21 -17.48 45.95
CA GLY A 29 0.07 -16.57 47.08
C GLY A 29 -1.18 -15.68 47.06
N LEU A 30 -2.03 -15.77 46.04
CA LEU A 30 -3.37 -15.18 46.08
C LEU A 30 -4.31 -16.07 46.88
N ILE A 31 -5.21 -15.45 47.64
CA ILE A 31 -6.22 -16.15 48.45
C ILE A 31 -7.50 -16.24 47.60
N PRO A 32 -8.01 -17.45 47.31
CA PRO A 32 -9.30 -17.61 46.63
C PRO A 32 -10.45 -17.02 47.46
N GLY A 33 -11.46 -16.48 46.78
CA GLY A 33 -12.72 -16.12 47.41
C GLY A 33 -13.54 -17.36 47.82
N GLU A 34 -14.71 -17.14 48.41
CA GLU A 34 -15.65 -18.21 48.77
C GLU A 34 -16.13 -19.04 47.57
N ASP A 35 -16.09 -18.45 46.37
CA ASP A 35 -16.39 -19.07 45.08
C ASP A 35 -15.21 -19.87 44.49
N GLY A 36 -14.07 -19.92 45.19
CA GLY A 36 -12.86 -20.57 44.72
C GLY A 36 -12.07 -19.78 43.67
N LEU A 37 -12.53 -18.59 43.28
CA LEU A 37 -11.85 -17.75 42.29
C LEU A 37 -10.83 -16.82 42.96
N CYS A 38 -9.61 -16.77 42.43
CA CYS A 38 -8.62 -15.77 42.84
C CYS A 38 -8.93 -14.44 42.15
N ASP A 39 -9.00 -13.35 42.92
CA ASP A 39 -8.99 -12.01 42.35
C ASP A 39 -7.57 -11.65 41.91
N VAL A 40 -7.38 -11.48 40.61
CA VAL A 40 -6.06 -11.20 40.02
C VAL A 40 -5.88 -9.73 39.64
N THR A 41 -6.84 -8.87 39.94
CA THR A 41 -6.90 -7.51 39.39
C THR A 41 -5.61 -6.71 39.61
N ASP A 42 -5.10 -6.69 40.85
CA ASP A 42 -3.85 -5.99 41.17
C ASP A 42 -2.61 -6.67 40.60
N ARG A 43 -2.58 -8.00 40.66
CA ARG A 43 -1.44 -8.78 40.18
C ARG A 43 -1.27 -8.60 38.67
N LEU A 44 -2.36 -8.68 37.94
CA LEU A 44 -2.39 -8.50 36.49
C LEU A 44 -2.02 -7.07 36.11
N GLN A 45 -2.59 -6.06 36.78
CA GLN A 45 -2.24 -4.67 36.49
C GLN A 45 -0.75 -4.41 36.74
N SER A 46 -0.19 -4.86 37.88
CA SER A 46 1.24 -4.71 38.15
C SER A 46 2.12 -5.43 37.13
N LEU A 47 1.66 -6.56 36.57
CA LEU A 47 2.38 -7.30 35.53
C LEU A 47 2.40 -6.54 34.21
N LEU A 48 1.24 -6.03 33.76
CA LEU A 48 1.11 -5.18 32.58
C LEU A 48 2.00 -3.93 32.71
N ASP A 49 1.95 -3.29 33.88
CA ASP A 49 2.74 -2.11 34.17
C ASP A 49 4.24 -2.40 34.09
N SER A 50 4.67 -3.55 34.63
CA SER A 50 6.07 -3.97 34.65
C SER A 50 6.61 -4.27 33.26
N VAL A 51 5.84 -4.94 32.40
CA VAL A 51 6.21 -5.18 31.00
C VAL A 51 6.38 -3.86 30.27
N LYS A 52 5.41 -2.95 30.41
CA LYS A 52 5.46 -1.62 29.78
C LYS A 52 6.67 -0.81 30.25
N GLN A 53 6.95 -0.77 31.55
CA GLN A 53 8.08 0.00 32.10
C GLN A 53 9.45 -0.56 31.70
N SER A 54 9.59 -1.90 31.71
CA SER A 54 10.88 -2.53 31.46
C SER A 54 11.27 -2.56 29.99
N ARG A 55 10.29 -2.59 29.08
CA ARG A 55 10.54 -2.84 27.65
C ARG A 55 9.79 -1.93 26.68
N ARG A 56 8.90 -1.07 27.15
CA ARG A 56 8.02 -0.19 26.33
C ARG A 56 6.98 -0.92 25.47
N CYS A 57 7.22 -2.17 25.12
CA CYS A 57 6.29 -3.08 24.46
C CYS A 57 6.51 -4.51 24.99
N GLY A 58 5.53 -5.40 24.81
CA GLY A 58 5.74 -6.81 25.12
C GLY A 58 4.49 -7.66 25.24
N ILE A 59 4.68 -8.88 25.72
CA ILE A 59 3.62 -9.91 25.81
C ILE A 59 3.43 -10.35 27.27
N VAL A 60 2.17 -10.41 27.70
CA VAL A 60 1.73 -11.03 28.94
C VAL A 60 0.90 -12.28 28.60
N LEU A 61 1.41 -13.45 29.00
CA LEU A 61 0.77 -14.74 28.84
C LEU A 61 -0.15 -15.04 30.04
N ILE A 62 -1.38 -15.46 29.74
CA ILE A 62 -2.40 -15.80 30.73
C ILE A 62 -2.63 -17.32 30.68
N PRO A 63 -2.20 -18.09 31.69
CA PRO A 63 -2.41 -19.53 31.73
C PRO A 63 -3.90 -19.89 31.81
N GLU A 64 -4.28 -21.08 31.35
CA GLU A 64 -5.63 -21.62 31.53
C GLU A 64 -6.06 -21.56 33.00
N GLY A 65 -7.25 -21.00 33.23
CA GLY A 65 -7.84 -20.82 34.55
C GLY A 65 -9.01 -19.86 34.54
N ASP A 66 -9.80 -19.90 35.62
CA ASP A 66 -10.85 -18.92 35.89
C ASP A 66 -10.32 -17.88 36.89
N TYR A 67 -10.41 -16.60 36.53
CA TYR A 67 -9.84 -15.49 37.29
C TYR A 67 -10.91 -14.44 37.58
N ALA A 68 -11.03 -14.02 38.84
CA ALA A 68 -11.94 -12.93 39.17
C ALA A 68 -11.28 -11.56 38.94
N ILE A 69 -12.09 -10.59 38.49
CA ILE A 69 -11.74 -9.17 38.41
C ILE A 69 -12.75 -8.36 39.24
N SER A 70 -12.26 -7.42 40.04
CA SER A 70 -13.10 -6.57 40.92
C SER A 70 -13.13 -5.09 40.54
N ARG A 71 -12.26 -4.65 39.64
CA ARG A 71 -12.21 -3.27 39.11
C ARG A 71 -11.55 -3.26 37.73
N THR A 72 -11.63 -2.13 37.04
CA THR A 72 -11.02 -1.96 35.72
C THR A 72 -9.51 -2.26 35.74
N VAL A 73 -9.08 -3.11 34.81
CA VAL A 73 -7.68 -3.33 34.43
C VAL A 73 -7.37 -2.48 33.20
N TYR A 74 -6.33 -1.66 33.29
CA TYR A 74 -5.86 -0.80 32.22
C TYR A 74 -4.78 -1.52 31.41
N LEU A 75 -5.02 -1.64 30.10
CA LEU A 75 -4.11 -2.25 29.15
C LEU A 75 -3.32 -1.16 28.42
N PRO A 76 -2.03 -0.97 28.73
CA PRO A 76 -1.23 0.08 28.14
C PRO A 76 -0.87 -0.20 26.67
N ARG A 77 -0.52 0.87 25.96
CA ARG A 77 0.00 0.83 24.57
C ARG A 77 1.14 -0.18 24.39
N ALA A 78 1.08 -0.93 23.28
CA ALA A 78 2.06 -1.92 22.83
C ALA A 78 2.28 -3.12 23.77
N VAL A 79 1.32 -3.43 24.63
CA VAL A 79 1.30 -4.64 25.45
C VAL A 79 0.18 -5.56 24.98
N ARG A 80 0.51 -6.82 24.73
CA ARG A 80 -0.44 -7.85 24.29
C ARG A 80 -0.73 -8.84 25.42
N MET A 81 -2.00 -9.14 25.64
CA MET A 81 -2.46 -10.21 26.52
C MET A 81 -2.86 -11.44 25.69
N ILE A 82 -2.19 -12.56 25.91
CA ILE A 82 -2.42 -13.79 25.14
C ILE A 82 -2.71 -14.95 26.11
N GLY A 83 -3.91 -15.51 26.01
CA GLY A 83 -4.28 -16.69 26.79
C GLY A 83 -3.72 -17.98 26.20
N PHE A 84 -3.41 -18.98 27.04
CA PHE A 84 -2.97 -20.29 26.58
C PHE A 84 -3.45 -21.44 27.46
N GLY A 85 -3.54 -22.64 26.87
CA GLY A 85 -3.92 -23.89 27.50
C GLY A 85 -4.96 -24.65 26.67
N GLN A 86 -5.35 -25.83 27.14
CA GLN A 86 -6.35 -26.67 26.45
C GLN A 86 -7.71 -25.96 26.37
N LYS A 87 -8.01 -25.13 27.38
CA LYS A 87 -9.10 -24.17 27.38
C LYS A 87 -8.55 -22.75 27.48
N ARG A 88 -9.31 -21.80 26.94
CA ARG A 88 -9.00 -20.38 27.10
C ARG A 88 -9.10 -20.01 28.58
N PRO A 89 -8.18 -19.19 29.12
CA PRO A 89 -8.41 -18.53 30.39
C PRO A 89 -9.66 -17.65 30.34
N ARG A 90 -10.33 -17.51 31.47
CA ARG A 90 -11.57 -16.74 31.58
C ARG A 90 -11.50 -15.73 32.71
N PHE A 91 -11.78 -14.47 32.39
CA PHE A 91 -11.96 -13.40 33.38
C PHE A 91 -13.43 -13.24 33.74
N ILE A 92 -13.73 -13.26 35.03
CA ILE A 92 -15.09 -13.27 35.58
C ILE A 92 -15.30 -12.03 36.45
N LEU A 93 -16.29 -11.22 36.10
CA LEU A 93 -16.84 -10.22 37.00
C LEU A 93 -17.89 -10.89 37.88
N ARG A 94 -17.69 -10.89 39.20
CA ARG A 94 -18.60 -11.54 40.14
C ARG A 94 -19.98 -10.89 40.14
N ALA A 95 -20.98 -11.64 40.61
CA ALA A 95 -22.32 -11.09 40.83
C ALA A 95 -22.28 -9.87 41.75
N ASN A 96 -23.03 -8.82 41.41
CA ASN A 96 -23.14 -7.59 42.19
C ASN A 96 -21.78 -6.95 42.56
N THR A 97 -20.81 -6.96 41.63
CA THR A 97 -19.47 -6.40 41.90
C THR A 97 -19.56 -4.88 42.08
N PRO A 98 -19.12 -4.31 43.22
CA PRO A 98 -19.24 -2.88 43.47
C PRO A 98 -18.63 -2.02 42.36
N GLY A 99 -19.39 -1.02 41.88
CA GLY A 99 -18.95 -0.08 40.83
C GLY A 99 -19.46 -0.43 39.42
N PHE A 100 -20.13 -1.57 39.25
CA PHE A 100 -20.68 -2.02 37.96
C PHE A 100 -22.22 -2.01 37.91
N GLN A 101 -22.88 -1.51 38.96
CA GLN A 101 -24.34 -1.39 39.02
C GLN A 101 -24.88 -0.20 38.22
N ALA A 102 -24.09 0.88 38.12
CA ALA A 102 -24.48 2.11 37.45
C ALA A 102 -23.31 2.69 36.65
N ALA A 103 -23.64 3.28 35.50
CA ALA A 103 -22.67 3.90 34.63
C ALA A 103 -22.09 5.18 35.23
N PRO A 104 -20.77 5.44 35.13
CA PRO A 104 -20.21 6.75 35.44
C PRO A 104 -20.81 7.84 34.54
N GLU A 105 -21.28 8.94 35.12
CA GLU A 105 -22.00 9.99 34.36
C GLU A 105 -21.14 10.67 33.28
N LYS A 106 -19.84 10.82 33.53
CA LYS A 106 -18.91 11.52 32.62
C LYS A 106 -18.27 10.60 31.58
N ASP A 107 -18.45 9.29 31.71
CA ASP A 107 -17.86 8.34 30.77
C ASP A 107 -18.53 8.45 29.38
N LYS A 108 -17.73 8.30 28.32
CA LYS A 108 -18.17 8.37 26.92
C LYS A 108 -19.15 7.25 26.62
N GLY A 109 -18.83 6.03 27.06
CA GLY A 109 -19.64 4.84 26.83
C GLY A 109 -20.84 4.71 27.74
N LYS A 110 -20.96 5.54 28.78
CA LYS A 110 -21.89 5.35 29.90
C LYS A 110 -21.81 3.93 30.43
N ALA A 111 -20.61 3.45 30.76
CA ALA A 111 -20.37 2.09 31.24
C ALA A 111 -19.20 2.00 32.22
N ALA A 112 -19.16 0.89 32.95
CA ALA A 112 -18.01 0.47 33.76
C ALA A 112 -17.31 -0.69 33.06
N TYR A 113 -15.98 -0.60 32.90
CA TYR A 113 -15.22 -1.53 32.05
C TYR A 113 -14.46 -2.57 32.89
N LEU A 114 -14.45 -3.84 32.49
CA LEU A 114 -13.53 -4.82 33.08
C LEU A 114 -12.10 -4.51 32.63
N PHE A 115 -11.90 -4.26 31.34
CA PHE A 115 -10.62 -3.89 30.74
C PHE A 115 -10.73 -2.63 29.90
N TRP A 116 -9.72 -1.76 29.97
CA TRP A 116 -9.66 -0.51 29.23
C TRP A 116 -8.30 -0.32 28.57
N PHE A 117 -8.26 -0.26 27.25
CA PHE A 117 -7.07 0.15 26.49
C PHE A 117 -6.76 1.63 26.70
N THR A 118 -5.55 1.94 27.19
CA THR A 118 -5.17 3.32 27.55
C THR A 118 -4.01 3.83 26.70
N GLY A 119 -4.04 5.13 26.40
CA GLY A 119 -2.96 5.81 25.70
C GLY A 119 -1.72 6.03 26.58
N ASN A 120 -1.88 5.91 27.90
CA ASN A 120 -0.85 6.12 28.90
C ASN A 120 -0.82 5.00 29.94
N MET A 121 -0.02 5.19 31.00
CA MET A 121 0.11 4.27 32.14
C MET A 121 -0.55 4.90 33.38
N PRO A 122 -1.84 4.67 33.66
CA PRO A 122 -2.58 5.46 34.65
C PRO A 122 -1.99 5.43 36.07
N ARG A 123 -1.38 4.31 36.47
CA ARG A 123 -0.74 4.17 37.80
C ARG A 123 0.57 4.95 37.95
N ILE A 124 1.20 5.36 36.85
CA ILE A 124 2.41 6.18 36.84
C ILE A 124 2.03 7.65 36.61
N ASP A 125 1.18 7.88 35.62
CA ASP A 125 0.88 9.22 35.10
C ASP A 125 -0.24 9.92 35.88
N GLY A 126 -0.93 9.21 36.78
CA GLY A 126 -1.92 9.73 37.74
C GLY A 126 -3.35 9.85 37.19
N GLU A 127 -3.51 10.18 35.90
CA GLU A 127 -4.83 10.23 35.23
C GLU A 127 -4.96 9.16 34.15
N ILE A 128 -6.20 8.70 33.91
CA ILE A 128 -6.50 7.74 32.85
C ILE A 128 -6.64 8.52 31.54
N GLN A 129 -5.74 8.28 30.58
CA GLN A 129 -5.89 8.76 29.23
C GLN A 129 -6.48 7.64 28.38
N ASP A 130 -7.64 7.91 27.78
CA ASP A 130 -8.22 7.02 26.79
C ASP A 130 -7.22 6.81 25.64
N ALA A 131 -7.24 5.62 25.07
CA ALA A 131 -6.47 5.35 23.87
C ALA A 131 -6.90 6.28 22.72
N ASN A 132 -5.98 6.52 21.80
CA ASN A 132 -6.04 7.58 20.79
C ASN A 132 -5.39 7.13 19.47
N PRO A 133 -5.36 7.95 18.40
CA PRO A 133 -4.76 7.56 17.12
C PRO A 133 -3.27 7.20 17.17
N GLY A 134 -2.57 7.44 18.29
CA GLY A 134 -1.19 7.02 18.54
C GLY A 134 -1.04 5.77 19.43
N THR A 135 -2.15 5.07 19.72
CA THR A 135 -2.16 3.86 20.57
C THR A 135 -2.11 2.60 19.72
N PHE A 136 -0.88 2.15 19.43
CA PHE A 136 -0.59 1.02 18.53
C PHE A 136 -0.21 -0.27 19.28
N TYR A 137 -0.31 -1.40 18.58
CA TYR A 137 0.24 -2.74 18.94
C TYR A 137 -0.34 -3.46 20.17
N SER A 138 -1.29 -2.90 20.91
CA SER A 138 -1.93 -3.56 22.06
C SER A 138 -2.98 -4.57 21.62
N ALA A 139 -3.02 -5.76 22.22
CA ALA A 139 -3.99 -6.77 21.82
C ALA A 139 -4.49 -7.63 22.98
N VAL A 140 -5.67 -8.21 22.78
CA VAL A 140 -6.24 -9.26 23.64
C VAL A 140 -6.57 -10.45 22.77
N SER A 141 -5.98 -11.61 23.05
CA SER A 141 -6.21 -12.81 22.25
C SER A 141 -6.37 -14.07 23.09
N ASN A 142 -7.28 -14.96 22.66
CA ASN A 142 -7.48 -16.30 23.23
C ASN A 142 -7.89 -16.26 24.71
N ILE A 143 -8.75 -15.31 25.08
CA ILE A 143 -9.19 -15.03 26.46
C ILE A 143 -10.72 -14.86 26.46
N ASP A 144 -11.41 -15.52 27.37
CA ASP A 144 -12.86 -15.40 27.52
C ASP A 144 -13.23 -14.45 28.67
N PHE A 145 -14.42 -13.86 28.59
CA PHE A 145 -14.94 -12.89 29.55
C PHE A 145 -16.35 -13.28 29.98
N CYS A 146 -16.65 -13.17 31.27
CA CYS A 146 -17.96 -13.45 31.84
C CYS A 146 -18.41 -12.34 32.79
N ILE A 147 -19.62 -11.83 32.59
CA ILE A 147 -20.25 -10.83 33.44
C ILE A 147 -21.34 -11.50 34.28
N GLY A 148 -21.10 -11.60 35.59
CA GLY A 148 -22.08 -12.12 36.54
C GLY A 148 -23.32 -11.23 36.69
N PRO A 149 -24.43 -11.75 37.23
CA PRO A 149 -25.69 -11.02 37.39
C PRO A 149 -25.56 -9.81 38.32
N GLY A 150 -26.44 -8.82 38.16
CA GLY A 150 -26.42 -7.60 38.98
C GLY A 150 -25.34 -6.56 38.61
N ASN A 151 -24.77 -6.66 37.40
CA ASN A 151 -23.80 -5.72 36.84
C ASN A 151 -24.28 -5.07 35.53
N PRO A 152 -25.46 -4.42 35.49
CA PRO A 152 -26.08 -3.94 34.25
C PRO A 152 -25.30 -2.82 33.54
N ALA A 153 -24.34 -2.16 34.20
CA ALA A 153 -23.48 -1.15 33.59
C ALA A 153 -22.16 -1.72 33.05
N ALA A 154 -21.89 -3.02 33.24
CA ALA A 154 -20.63 -3.64 32.88
C ALA A 154 -20.47 -3.81 31.37
N VAL A 155 -19.25 -3.52 30.91
CA VAL A 155 -18.75 -3.82 29.57
C VAL A 155 -17.42 -4.54 29.71
N ALA A 156 -17.18 -5.62 28.96
CA ALA A 156 -15.93 -6.36 29.10
C ALA A 156 -14.72 -5.53 28.65
N LEU A 157 -14.75 -4.95 27.45
CA LEU A 157 -13.64 -4.18 26.89
C LEU A 157 -14.05 -2.76 26.47
N ARG A 158 -13.25 -1.77 26.85
CA ARG A 158 -13.19 -0.44 26.22
C ARG A 158 -12.04 -0.45 25.21
N ALA A 159 -12.36 -0.65 23.93
CA ALA A 159 -11.40 -0.99 22.87
C ALA A 159 -11.22 0.15 21.84
N HIS A 160 -11.06 1.39 22.31
CA HIS A 160 -10.52 2.47 21.46
C HIS A 160 -9.06 2.13 21.20
N PHE A 161 -8.61 2.05 19.95
CA PHE A 161 -7.20 1.95 19.63
C PHE A 161 -6.98 2.14 18.14
N ALA A 162 -5.71 2.15 17.74
CA ALA A 162 -5.24 2.38 16.38
C ALA A 162 -4.61 1.10 15.79
N GLN A 163 -3.81 1.24 14.72
CA GLN A 163 -3.22 0.15 13.93
C GLN A 163 -2.48 -0.90 14.79
N HIS A 164 -2.52 -2.17 14.32
CA HIS A 164 -1.97 -3.36 14.98
C HIS A 164 -2.46 -3.63 16.41
N CYS A 165 -3.52 -2.95 16.83
CA CYS A 165 -4.29 -3.35 17.96
C CYS A 165 -5.47 -4.20 17.50
N PHE A 166 -5.74 -5.28 18.21
CA PHE A 166 -6.83 -6.19 17.88
C PHE A 166 -7.41 -6.89 19.11
N VAL A 167 -8.61 -7.42 18.93
CA VAL A 167 -9.21 -8.41 19.84
C VAL A 167 -9.54 -9.65 19.03
N SER A 168 -9.02 -10.80 19.44
CA SER A 168 -9.21 -12.06 18.69
C SER A 168 -9.45 -13.30 19.56
N HIS A 169 -10.23 -14.25 19.06
CA HIS A 169 -10.44 -15.54 19.72
C HIS A 169 -11.01 -15.42 21.15
N CYS A 170 -12.09 -14.66 21.32
CA CYS A 170 -12.70 -14.41 22.63
C CYS A 170 -14.18 -14.81 22.65
N VAL A 171 -14.63 -15.40 23.76
CA VAL A 171 -16.06 -15.50 24.09
C VAL A 171 -16.41 -14.44 25.13
N PHE A 172 -17.44 -13.65 24.86
CA PHE A 172 -18.05 -12.69 25.76
C PHE A 172 -19.39 -13.22 26.24
N ASP A 173 -19.40 -13.83 27.43
CA ASP A 173 -20.63 -14.15 28.15
C ASP A 173 -21.09 -12.92 28.93
N ILE A 174 -21.96 -12.12 28.30
CA ILE A 174 -22.36 -10.80 28.79
C ILE A 174 -23.52 -10.93 29.78
N GLY A 175 -24.33 -11.99 29.68
CA GLY A 175 -25.48 -12.20 30.55
C GLY A 175 -26.41 -10.98 30.60
N GLU A 176 -26.61 -10.42 31.79
CA GLU A 176 -27.41 -9.21 32.04
C GLU A 176 -26.61 -7.89 31.92
N GLY A 177 -25.32 -7.95 31.58
CA GLY A 177 -24.46 -6.80 31.38
C GLY A 177 -24.87 -5.92 30.19
N LYS A 178 -24.15 -4.81 30.01
CA LYS A 178 -24.45 -3.84 28.96
C LYS A 178 -23.96 -4.32 27.59
N ALA A 179 -22.67 -4.64 27.49
CA ALA A 179 -22.09 -5.14 26.24
C ALA A 179 -20.80 -5.93 26.42
N GLY A 180 -20.37 -6.64 25.37
CA GLY A 180 -19.02 -7.21 25.30
C GLY A 180 -17.98 -6.10 25.11
N ILE A 181 -18.19 -5.27 24.09
CA ILE A 181 -17.22 -4.22 23.72
C ILE A 181 -17.92 -2.85 23.59
N PHE A 182 -17.28 -1.83 24.16
CA PHE A 182 -17.59 -0.43 23.88
C PHE A 182 -16.47 0.23 23.09
N ASP A 183 -16.87 0.82 21.96
CA ASP A 183 -16.00 1.40 20.93
C ASP A 183 -15.05 0.35 20.34
N VAL A 184 -14.72 0.49 19.07
CA VAL A 184 -13.84 -0.44 18.38
C VAL A 184 -12.68 0.30 17.74
N GLY A 185 -11.53 -0.37 17.63
CA GLY A 185 -10.45 0.04 16.75
C GLY A 185 -10.62 -0.55 15.36
N ASN A 186 -9.51 -0.78 14.67
CA ASN A 186 -9.50 -1.11 13.25
C ASN A 186 -9.87 -2.57 12.92
N GLU A 187 -9.41 -3.55 13.71
CA GLU A 187 -9.51 -4.98 13.40
C GLU A 187 -9.96 -5.81 14.60
N MET A 188 -10.87 -6.76 14.36
CA MET A 188 -11.26 -7.81 15.29
C MET A 188 -11.64 -9.11 14.55
N GLU A 189 -11.39 -10.27 15.18
CA GLU A 189 -11.74 -11.56 14.59
C GLU A 189 -12.15 -12.64 15.60
N ASN A 190 -12.93 -13.62 15.13
CA ASN A 190 -13.33 -14.79 15.91
C ASN A 190 -13.83 -14.45 17.33
N LEU A 191 -14.85 -13.60 17.39
CA LEU A 191 -15.49 -13.17 18.63
C LEU A 191 -16.89 -13.76 18.73
N VAL A 192 -17.26 -14.24 19.93
CA VAL A 192 -18.60 -14.76 20.21
C VAL A 192 -19.25 -13.92 21.31
N PHE A 193 -20.41 -13.32 21.06
CA PHE A 193 -21.13 -12.46 21.99
C PHE A 193 -22.45 -13.10 22.43
N LEU A 194 -22.57 -13.41 23.73
CA LEU A 194 -23.72 -14.11 24.31
C LEU A 194 -24.48 -13.20 25.28
N GLY A 195 -25.75 -12.95 25.00
CA GLY A 195 -26.58 -12.08 25.82
C GLY A 195 -26.15 -10.61 25.78
N GLY A 196 -26.46 -9.87 26.84
CA GLY A 196 -26.21 -8.42 26.93
C GLY A 196 -27.29 -7.55 26.31
N ASP A 197 -27.24 -6.24 26.55
CA ASP A 197 -28.06 -5.28 25.80
C ASP A 197 -27.57 -5.20 24.35
N TYR A 198 -26.25 -5.17 24.17
CA TYR A 198 -25.57 -5.22 22.88
C TYR A 198 -24.39 -6.19 22.91
N GLY A 199 -23.95 -6.71 21.76
CA GLY A 199 -22.64 -7.36 21.67
C GLY A 199 -21.56 -6.29 21.61
N ILE A 200 -21.71 -5.38 20.65
CA ILE A 200 -20.88 -4.19 20.47
C ILE A 200 -21.77 -2.95 20.50
N TYR A 201 -21.34 -1.90 21.19
CA TYR A 201 -21.82 -0.56 20.88
C TYR A 201 -20.63 0.38 20.68
N THR A 202 -20.69 1.23 19.68
CA THR A 202 -19.51 1.98 19.25
C THR A 202 -19.86 3.36 18.74
N THR A 203 -18.88 4.24 18.81
CA THR A 203 -18.85 5.52 18.11
C THR A 203 -17.76 5.47 17.03
N LYS A 204 -17.46 6.63 16.44
CA LYS A 204 -16.40 6.81 15.45
C LYS A 204 -15.07 6.28 15.98
N CYS A 205 -14.42 5.40 15.21
CA CYS A 205 -13.05 4.97 15.46
C CYS A 205 -12.11 6.19 15.43
N SER A 206 -10.98 6.13 16.13
CA SER A 206 -10.02 7.23 16.16
C SER A 206 -9.05 7.10 14.99
N PRO A 207 -8.83 8.12 14.13
CA PRO A 207 -9.46 9.45 14.05
C PRO A 207 -10.69 9.51 13.12
N GLY A 208 -11.14 8.37 12.60
CA GLY A 208 -12.28 8.22 11.69
C GLY A 208 -12.09 7.09 10.70
N TRP A 209 -11.16 6.17 10.97
CA TRP A 209 -10.87 5.01 10.13
C TRP A 209 -12.00 3.97 10.16
N PRO A 210 -12.07 3.07 9.16
CA PRO A 210 -13.09 2.03 9.15
C PRO A 210 -12.68 0.86 10.07
N PHE A 211 -13.66 0.03 10.43
CA PHE A 211 -13.53 -1.15 11.29
C PHE A 211 -13.92 -2.43 10.55
N VAL A 212 -13.15 -3.50 10.74
CA VAL A 212 -13.52 -4.85 10.28
C VAL A 212 -13.77 -5.82 11.43
N LEU A 213 -14.81 -6.64 11.29
CA LEU A 213 -15.07 -7.83 12.12
C LEU A 213 -15.20 -9.06 11.22
N VAL A 214 -14.39 -10.09 11.47
CA VAL A 214 -14.43 -11.35 10.70
C VAL A 214 -14.68 -12.58 11.58
N GLU A 215 -15.32 -13.60 10.99
CA GLU A 215 -15.54 -14.93 11.60
C GLU A 215 -16.18 -14.91 12.99
N SER A 216 -17.19 -14.06 13.21
CA SER A 216 -17.74 -13.78 14.55
C SER A 216 -19.22 -14.10 14.68
N ALA A 217 -19.71 -14.21 15.92
CA ALA A 217 -21.09 -14.59 16.22
C ALA A 217 -21.72 -13.70 17.30
N PHE A 218 -22.99 -13.37 17.13
CA PHE A 218 -23.83 -12.65 18.09
C PHE A 218 -25.10 -13.46 18.36
N CYS A 219 -25.40 -13.75 19.62
CA CYS A 219 -26.59 -14.49 20.00
C CYS A 219 -27.26 -13.90 21.25
N GLY A 220 -28.58 -13.67 21.18
CA GLY A 220 -29.40 -13.40 22.35
C GLY A 220 -29.31 -11.98 22.93
N GLN A 221 -28.83 -11.00 22.17
CA GLN A 221 -28.81 -9.61 22.63
C GLN A 221 -30.23 -9.07 22.82
N ARG A 222 -30.48 -8.39 23.96
CA ARG A 222 -31.80 -7.86 24.33
C ARG A 222 -32.26 -6.65 23.52
N ARG A 223 -31.33 -5.91 22.90
CA ARG A 223 -31.66 -4.73 22.08
C ARG A 223 -31.20 -4.88 20.64
N ALA A 224 -29.91 -5.11 20.41
CA ALA A 224 -29.35 -5.38 19.09
C ALA A 224 -27.98 -6.02 19.19
N ALA A 225 -27.53 -6.73 18.15
CA ALA A 225 -26.14 -7.20 18.10
C ALA A 225 -25.14 -6.02 18.13
N VAL A 226 -25.39 -5.00 17.30
CA VAL A 226 -24.55 -3.80 17.19
C VAL A 226 -25.38 -2.53 17.31
N ARG A 227 -24.87 -1.55 18.06
CA ARG A 227 -25.33 -0.16 18.00
C ARG A 227 -24.16 0.74 17.62
N SER A 228 -24.29 1.57 16.60
CA SER A 228 -23.16 2.35 16.11
C SER A 228 -23.48 3.81 15.82
N ARG A 229 -22.39 4.57 15.68
CA ARG A 229 -22.36 5.96 15.27
C ARG A 229 -21.08 6.19 14.46
N GLU A 230 -21.21 6.48 13.18
CA GLU A 230 -20.11 6.93 12.30
C GLU A 230 -18.87 6.00 12.33
N CYS A 231 -19.06 4.68 12.46
CA CYS A 231 -17.97 3.74 12.70
C CYS A 231 -17.30 3.23 11.41
N GLY A 232 -18.06 3.07 10.31
CA GLY A 232 -17.56 2.40 9.10
C GLY A 232 -17.39 0.90 9.31
N LEU A 233 -18.50 0.18 9.49
CA LEU A 233 -18.52 -1.24 9.84
C LEU A 233 -18.39 -2.15 8.61
N THR A 234 -17.38 -3.02 8.62
CA THR A 234 -17.13 -4.05 7.60
C THR A 234 -17.26 -5.44 8.22
N PHE A 235 -18.29 -6.22 7.86
CA PHE A 235 -18.47 -7.59 8.37
C PHE A 235 -18.23 -8.62 7.28
N SER A 236 -17.46 -9.67 7.60
CA SER A 236 -17.25 -10.83 6.72
C SER A 236 -17.40 -12.11 7.54
N HIS A 237 -18.25 -13.04 7.09
CA HIS A 237 -18.49 -14.28 7.84
C HIS A 237 -18.94 -14.03 9.29
N VAL A 238 -19.92 -13.14 9.47
CA VAL A 238 -20.53 -12.86 10.77
C VAL A 238 -21.93 -13.45 10.83
N GLU A 239 -22.24 -14.16 11.92
CA GLU A 239 -23.60 -14.63 12.18
C GLU A 239 -24.25 -13.88 13.34
N ILE A 240 -25.53 -13.52 13.17
CA ILE A 240 -26.32 -12.82 14.17
C ILE A 240 -27.64 -13.56 14.32
N CYS A 241 -27.93 -14.03 15.53
CA CYS A 241 -29.14 -14.79 15.82
C CYS A 241 -29.87 -14.35 17.08
N ASP A 242 -31.18 -14.58 17.09
CA ASP A 242 -32.06 -14.46 18.26
C ASP A 242 -31.98 -13.09 18.96
N THR A 243 -32.03 -12.02 18.17
CA THR A 243 -31.96 -10.64 18.67
C THR A 243 -33.01 -9.74 17.99
N PRO A 244 -33.48 -8.64 18.61
CA PRO A 244 -34.45 -7.76 17.98
C PRO A 244 -33.94 -7.08 16.69
N ALA A 245 -32.67 -6.73 16.64
CA ALA A 245 -32.03 -6.08 15.48
C ALA A 245 -30.56 -6.49 15.35
N ALA A 246 -30.05 -6.51 14.13
CA ALA A 246 -28.63 -6.79 13.87
C ALA A 246 -27.79 -5.52 14.05
N GLU A 247 -28.23 -4.40 13.49
CA GLU A 247 -27.55 -3.11 13.59
C GLU A 247 -28.57 -1.99 13.83
N LEU A 248 -28.22 -1.09 14.76
CA LEU A 248 -28.97 0.13 15.06
C LEU A 248 -28.05 1.35 15.00
N ALA A 249 -28.23 2.18 13.97
CA ALA A 249 -27.61 3.49 13.91
C ALA A 249 -28.27 4.42 14.93
N GLU A 250 -27.43 5.15 15.66
CA GLU A 250 -27.88 6.14 16.63
C GLU A 250 -28.62 7.30 15.95
N ASP A 251 -29.68 7.81 16.60
CA ASP A 251 -30.49 8.89 16.07
C ASP A 251 -29.64 10.14 15.78
N GLY A 252 -29.86 10.75 14.62
CA GLY A 252 -29.10 11.89 14.14
C GLY A 252 -27.70 11.58 13.58
N TYR A 253 -27.25 10.32 13.58
CA TYR A 253 -25.94 9.92 13.05
C TYR A 253 -26.05 9.00 11.82
N TRP A 254 -25.11 9.15 10.89
CA TRP A 254 -25.00 8.30 9.71
C TRP A 254 -24.12 7.08 10.01
N GLU A 255 -24.22 6.06 9.16
CA GLU A 255 -23.36 4.89 9.21
C GLU A 255 -22.96 4.41 7.80
N LYS A 256 -21.78 3.78 7.72
CA LYS A 256 -21.29 3.10 6.52
C LYS A 256 -21.18 1.61 6.82
N LEU A 257 -22.01 0.79 6.18
CA LEU A 257 -22.06 -0.66 6.41
C LEU A 257 -21.65 -1.40 5.13
N PHE A 258 -20.66 -2.28 5.23
CA PHE A 258 -20.35 -3.28 4.19
C PHE A 258 -20.36 -4.68 4.79
N TRP A 259 -21.35 -5.51 4.46
CA TRP A 259 -21.39 -6.90 4.92
C TRP A 259 -21.28 -7.87 3.75
N LYS A 260 -20.46 -8.91 3.91
CA LYS A 260 -20.24 -9.96 2.92
C LYS A 260 -20.37 -11.33 3.59
N ASP A 261 -21.09 -12.25 2.94
CA ASP A 261 -21.14 -13.67 3.31
C ASP A 261 -21.54 -13.86 4.79
N CYS A 262 -22.54 -13.11 5.25
CA CYS A 262 -23.04 -13.08 6.62
C CYS A 262 -24.36 -13.86 6.78
N VAL A 263 -24.73 -14.15 8.03
CA VAL A 263 -25.94 -14.90 8.40
C VAL A 263 -26.78 -14.11 9.40
N LEU A 264 -28.07 -13.94 9.11
CA LEU A 264 -29.06 -13.34 10.00
C LEU A 264 -30.20 -14.34 10.27
N GLU A 265 -30.41 -14.73 11.52
CA GLU A 265 -31.44 -15.71 11.87
C GLU A 265 -32.31 -15.22 13.04
N ASN A 266 -33.63 -15.36 12.92
CA ASN A 266 -34.59 -15.00 13.98
C ASN A 266 -34.44 -13.54 14.46
N ILE A 267 -34.36 -12.60 13.51
CA ILE A 267 -34.29 -11.18 13.82
C ILE A 267 -35.71 -10.61 13.85
N ALA A 268 -36.18 -10.21 15.03
CA ALA A 268 -37.59 -9.80 15.23
C ALA A 268 -37.98 -8.58 14.36
N GLY A 269 -37.03 -7.70 14.09
CA GLY A 269 -37.08 -6.72 13.01
C GLY A 269 -37.35 -5.28 13.47
N PRO A 270 -36.91 -4.28 12.68
CA PRO A 270 -36.09 -4.40 11.46
C PRO A 270 -34.64 -4.85 11.75
N ALA A 271 -34.02 -5.58 10.82
CA ALA A 271 -32.65 -6.07 11.00
C ALA A 271 -31.61 -4.94 11.01
N LEU A 272 -31.74 -3.98 10.09
CA LEU A 272 -30.98 -2.73 10.06
C LEU A 272 -31.91 -1.55 10.32
N GLN A 273 -31.52 -0.66 11.22
CA GLN A 273 -32.18 0.63 11.38
C GLN A 273 -31.19 1.76 11.15
N ILE A 274 -31.35 2.45 10.02
CA ILE A 274 -30.49 3.56 9.62
C ILE A 274 -31.10 4.90 10.03
N ALA A 275 -30.25 5.91 10.24
CA ALA A 275 -30.62 7.30 10.43
C ALA A 275 -29.87 8.17 9.40
N GLN A 276 -30.25 9.44 9.28
CA GLN A 276 -29.74 10.37 8.26
C GLN A 276 -29.83 9.77 6.85
N GLU A 277 -30.97 9.14 6.51
CA GLU A 277 -31.13 8.33 5.29
C GLU A 277 -30.91 9.09 3.97
N GLU A 278 -31.07 10.41 3.98
CA GLU A 278 -30.83 11.27 2.81
C GLU A 278 -29.42 11.91 2.82
N ASN A 279 -28.58 11.62 3.82
CA ASN A 279 -27.20 12.10 3.89
C ASN A 279 -26.28 11.23 3.02
N SER A 280 -25.38 11.83 2.23
CA SER A 280 -24.43 11.09 1.36
C SER A 280 -23.43 10.23 2.15
N CYS A 281 -23.24 10.52 3.44
CA CYS A 281 -22.44 9.70 4.33
C CYS A 281 -23.13 8.39 4.75
N THR A 282 -24.46 8.27 4.63
CA THR A 282 -25.20 7.03 4.93
C THR A 282 -25.10 6.10 3.74
N GLN A 283 -24.26 5.07 3.85
CA GLN A 283 -23.90 4.19 2.74
C GLN A 283 -23.99 2.73 3.19
N ILE A 284 -24.97 1.99 2.69
CA ILE A 284 -25.25 0.61 3.13
C ILE A 284 -25.10 -0.30 1.93
N ASN A 285 -24.19 -1.27 2.04
CA ASN A 285 -23.93 -2.29 1.05
C ASN A 285 -23.90 -3.68 1.72
N LEU A 286 -24.80 -4.57 1.34
CA LEU A 286 -24.74 -5.99 1.75
C LEU A 286 -24.59 -6.87 0.51
N GLN A 287 -23.72 -7.88 0.59
CA GLN A 287 -23.50 -8.87 -0.46
C GLN A 287 -23.59 -10.27 0.12
N ASN A 288 -24.41 -11.13 -0.50
CA ASN A 288 -24.59 -12.53 -0.09
C ASN A 288 -24.90 -12.71 1.40
N VAL A 289 -25.92 -12.01 1.93
CA VAL A 289 -26.35 -12.20 3.32
C VAL A 289 -27.50 -13.19 3.36
N TRP A 290 -27.28 -14.34 4.00
CA TRP A 290 -28.33 -15.33 4.20
C TRP A 290 -29.21 -14.94 5.38
N CYS A 291 -30.53 -15.02 5.19
CA CYS A 291 -31.52 -14.62 6.17
C CYS A 291 -32.54 -15.73 6.40
N ARG A 292 -32.96 -15.95 7.65
CA ARG A 292 -34.12 -16.80 8.01
C ARG A 292 -34.90 -16.15 9.14
N ASN A 293 -36.22 -16.07 9.02
CA ASN A 293 -37.09 -15.38 9.98
C ASN A 293 -36.66 -13.91 10.20
N VAL A 294 -36.46 -13.17 9.11
CA VAL A 294 -36.09 -11.74 9.12
C VAL A 294 -37.13 -10.98 8.30
N PRO A 295 -38.28 -10.57 8.88
CA PRO A 295 -39.42 -10.04 8.11
C PRO A 295 -39.20 -8.61 7.60
N ALA A 296 -38.27 -7.85 8.16
CA ALA A 296 -37.92 -6.50 7.73
C ALA A 296 -36.39 -6.35 7.69
N LEU A 297 -35.84 -6.08 6.51
CA LEU A 297 -34.39 -5.98 6.30
C LEU A 297 -33.84 -4.64 6.77
N LEU A 298 -34.39 -3.55 6.27
CA LEU A 298 -33.90 -2.20 6.55
C LEU A 298 -35.07 -1.27 6.82
N ARG A 299 -34.94 -0.43 7.84
CA ARG A 299 -35.87 0.66 8.12
C ARG A 299 -35.13 1.99 8.21
N GLY A 300 -35.60 2.98 7.44
CA GLY A 300 -35.21 4.38 7.63
C GLY A 300 -35.90 4.96 8.86
N ARG A 301 -35.14 5.57 9.78
CA ARG A 301 -35.68 6.12 11.02
C ARG A 301 -36.59 7.32 10.75
N GLU A 302 -36.21 8.19 9.83
CA GLU A 302 -36.92 9.43 9.48
C GLU A 302 -38.15 9.16 8.61
N SER A 303 -38.00 8.52 7.45
CA SER A 303 -39.13 8.21 6.56
C SER A 303 -40.07 7.13 7.10
N GLY A 304 -39.56 6.27 7.99
CA GLY A 304 -40.24 5.03 8.36
C GLY A 304 -40.31 3.99 7.22
N ARG A 305 -39.66 4.24 6.08
CA ARG A 305 -39.64 3.35 4.92
C ARG A 305 -38.99 2.02 5.30
N ILE A 306 -39.59 0.92 4.86
CA ILE A 306 -39.12 -0.44 5.12
C ILE A 306 -38.75 -1.11 3.80
N LEU A 307 -37.54 -1.68 3.73
CA LEU A 307 -37.19 -2.71 2.75
C LEU A 307 -37.61 -4.07 3.34
N PRO A 308 -38.54 -4.79 2.69
CA PRO A 308 -39.11 -6.00 3.25
C PRO A 308 -38.09 -7.14 3.28
N GLY A 309 -38.17 -7.97 4.30
CA GLY A 309 -37.54 -9.28 4.34
C GLY A 309 -38.58 -10.39 4.20
N ARG A 310 -38.32 -11.58 4.77
CA ARG A 310 -39.22 -12.74 4.71
C ARG A 310 -39.21 -13.53 6.01
N GLY A 311 -40.32 -14.22 6.28
CA GLY A 311 -40.40 -15.22 7.36
C GLY A 311 -39.57 -16.47 7.03
N GLY A 312 -39.66 -17.00 5.81
CA GLY A 312 -38.84 -18.15 5.38
C GLY A 312 -37.36 -17.80 5.12
N ALA A 313 -36.57 -18.80 4.73
CA ALA A 313 -35.17 -18.60 4.34
C ALA A 313 -35.04 -17.89 2.97
N TYR A 314 -34.06 -17.00 2.86
CA TYR A 314 -33.73 -16.28 1.62
C TYR A 314 -32.28 -15.77 1.67
N ILE A 315 -31.75 -15.36 0.52
CA ILE A 315 -30.46 -14.68 0.43
C ILE A 315 -30.64 -13.28 -0.14
N VAL A 316 -30.01 -12.31 0.50
CA VAL A 316 -29.81 -10.96 -0.03
C VAL A 316 -28.57 -11.01 -0.91
N ARG A 317 -28.75 -10.96 -2.23
CA ARG A 317 -27.65 -10.89 -3.20
C ARG A 317 -26.96 -9.54 -3.15
N THR A 318 -27.77 -8.50 -3.11
CA THR A 318 -27.32 -7.12 -3.00
C THR A 318 -28.35 -6.33 -2.21
N LEU A 319 -27.91 -5.56 -1.23
CA LEU A 319 -28.67 -4.43 -0.69
C LEU A 319 -27.81 -3.20 -0.89
N LEU A 320 -28.38 -2.15 -1.48
CA LEU A 320 -27.71 -0.87 -1.67
C LEU A 320 -28.61 0.27 -1.20
N HIS A 321 -28.07 1.11 -0.32
CA HIS A 321 -28.66 2.39 0.07
C HIS A 321 -27.60 3.50 0.05
N GLY A 322 -27.91 4.60 -0.62
CA GLY A 322 -27.05 5.79 -0.72
C GLY A 322 -26.86 6.25 -2.17
N ASP A 323 -25.85 7.08 -2.40
CA ASP A 323 -25.57 7.67 -3.72
C ASP A 323 -24.83 6.67 -4.63
N ASP A 324 -25.42 6.38 -5.80
CA ASP A 324 -24.90 5.44 -6.81
C ASP A 324 -24.51 6.19 -8.09
N CYS A 325 -23.38 5.81 -8.69
CA CYS A 325 -22.81 6.47 -9.86
C CYS A 325 -22.05 5.49 -10.75
N THR A 326 -22.11 5.69 -12.07
CA THR A 326 -21.22 5.08 -13.04
C THR A 326 -20.25 6.15 -13.54
N LEU A 327 -18.97 5.82 -13.69
CA LEU A 327 -18.00 6.78 -14.21
C LEU A 327 -18.45 7.32 -15.57
N GLY A 328 -18.45 8.65 -15.71
CA GLY A 328 -18.99 9.38 -16.86
C GLY A 328 -20.38 9.99 -16.60
N ASP A 329 -21.09 9.57 -15.55
CA ASP A 329 -22.34 10.21 -15.13
C ASP A 329 -22.08 11.64 -14.62
N ALA A 330 -22.98 12.57 -14.93
CA ALA A 330 -22.88 13.97 -14.51
C ALA A 330 -23.29 14.19 -13.04
N GLU A 331 -24.22 13.38 -12.53
CA GLU A 331 -24.77 13.46 -11.17
C GLU A 331 -24.94 12.06 -10.58
N THR A 332 -24.96 11.97 -9.24
CA THR A 332 -25.28 10.73 -8.55
C THR A 332 -26.78 10.49 -8.50
N LYS A 333 -27.18 9.23 -8.33
CA LYS A 333 -28.56 8.85 -8.04
C LYS A 333 -28.65 8.24 -6.65
N ARG A 334 -29.45 8.84 -5.76
CA ARG A 334 -29.83 8.22 -4.48
C ARG A 334 -30.70 6.99 -4.73
N VAL A 335 -30.28 5.83 -4.23
CA VAL A 335 -31.00 4.56 -4.38
C VAL A 335 -31.20 3.88 -3.02
N SER A 336 -32.21 3.03 -2.94
CA SER A 336 -32.49 2.19 -1.77
C SER A 336 -33.27 0.96 -2.22
N PHE A 337 -32.59 -0.18 -2.38
CA PHE A 337 -33.18 -1.44 -2.84
C PHE A 337 -32.45 -2.66 -2.29
N ALA A 338 -33.13 -3.82 -2.36
CA ALA A 338 -32.54 -5.12 -2.05
C ALA A 338 -32.98 -6.15 -3.11
N GLU A 339 -32.01 -6.89 -3.64
CA GLU A 339 -32.20 -8.04 -4.52
C GLU A 339 -32.16 -9.31 -3.66
N THR A 340 -33.26 -10.06 -3.63
CA THR A 340 -33.42 -11.22 -2.75
C THR A 340 -33.96 -12.44 -3.49
N ASP A 341 -33.38 -13.60 -3.21
CA ASP A 341 -33.83 -14.89 -3.72
C ASP A 341 -34.36 -15.75 -2.56
N PRO A 342 -35.58 -16.31 -2.63
CA PRO A 342 -36.05 -17.28 -1.65
C PRO A 342 -35.22 -18.58 -1.74
N LEU A 343 -35.04 -19.26 -0.61
CA LEU A 343 -34.32 -20.54 -0.53
C LEU A 343 -35.21 -21.61 0.11
N GLU A 344 -35.23 -22.81 -0.46
CA GLU A 344 -35.89 -23.99 0.13
C GLU A 344 -35.02 -24.56 1.25
N ASP A 345 -35.28 -24.19 2.51
CA ASP A 345 -34.66 -24.71 3.76
C ASP A 345 -33.16 -25.08 3.72
N PHE A 346 -32.41 -24.43 2.83
CA PHE A 346 -30.99 -24.67 2.57
C PHE A 346 -30.19 -23.47 3.06
N THR A 347 -29.16 -23.75 3.85
CA THR A 347 -28.17 -22.76 4.28
C THR A 347 -27.02 -22.73 3.28
N PRO A 348 -26.72 -21.58 2.65
CA PRO A 348 -25.55 -21.42 1.81
C PRO A 348 -24.27 -21.76 2.55
N ASN A 349 -23.35 -22.43 1.86
CA ASN A 349 -22.00 -22.60 2.34
C ASN A 349 -21.16 -21.39 1.91
N PHE A 350 -20.67 -20.62 2.88
CA PHE A 350 -19.71 -19.54 2.65
C PHE A 350 -18.31 -20.05 3.02
N PRO A 351 -17.42 -20.26 2.02
CA PRO A 351 -16.09 -20.81 2.28
C PRO A 351 -15.25 -19.87 3.14
N ARG A 352 -14.64 -20.43 4.19
CA ARG A 352 -13.72 -19.72 5.07
C ARG A 352 -12.51 -19.17 4.31
N GLU A 353 -12.19 -17.89 4.57
CA GLU A 353 -11.02 -17.22 3.97
C GLU A 353 -9.85 -17.08 4.96
N ILE A 354 -10.12 -16.90 6.27
CA ILE A 354 -9.06 -16.76 7.27
C ILE A 354 -8.40 -18.12 7.53
N VAL A 355 -7.08 -18.11 7.68
CA VAL A 355 -6.27 -19.32 7.88
C VAL A 355 -5.76 -19.36 9.32
N ASP A 356 -6.01 -20.47 10.02
CA ASP A 356 -5.47 -20.67 11.36
C ASP A 356 -3.94 -20.82 11.33
N LEU A 357 -3.30 -20.42 12.43
CA LEU A 357 -1.91 -20.80 12.67
C LEU A 357 -1.77 -22.33 12.68
N PRO A 358 -0.61 -22.88 12.26
CA PRO A 358 -0.35 -24.30 12.39
C PRO A 358 -0.50 -24.75 13.84
N ALA A 359 -0.88 -26.02 14.06
CA ALA A 359 -0.96 -26.57 15.40
C ALA A 359 0.37 -26.38 16.15
N GLN A 360 0.31 -25.95 17.42
CA GLN A 360 1.51 -25.62 18.20
C GLN A 360 2.51 -26.78 18.35
N SER A 361 2.06 -28.03 18.23
CA SER A 361 2.94 -29.20 18.22
C SER A 361 3.89 -29.24 17.02
N LEU A 362 3.65 -28.44 15.97
CA LEU A 362 4.50 -28.30 14.79
C LEU A 362 5.47 -27.12 14.89
N TRP A 363 5.30 -26.25 15.89
CA TRP A 363 6.11 -25.04 16.02
C TRP A 363 7.54 -25.41 16.41
N THR A 364 8.50 -24.83 15.70
CA THR A 364 9.92 -24.92 16.06
C THR A 364 10.44 -23.52 16.36
N ASN A 365 11.10 -23.36 17.50
CA ASN A 365 11.65 -22.08 17.90
C ASN A 365 12.92 -21.79 17.08
N ALA A 366 13.02 -20.62 16.45
CA ALA A 366 14.21 -20.26 15.68
C ALA A 366 15.51 -20.28 16.52
N ARG A 367 15.42 -20.12 17.84
CA ARG A 367 16.55 -20.22 18.78
C ARG A 367 17.17 -21.62 18.79
N ASP A 368 16.41 -22.66 18.48
CA ASP A 368 16.91 -24.04 18.38
C ASP A 368 17.89 -24.22 17.20
N PHE A 369 17.83 -23.32 16.22
CA PHE A 369 18.77 -23.23 15.10
C PHE A 369 19.92 -22.26 15.34
N GLY A 370 19.98 -21.62 16.52
CA GLY A 370 21.03 -20.68 16.91
C GLY A 370 20.70 -19.20 16.65
N ALA A 371 19.46 -18.86 16.26
CA ALA A 371 19.05 -17.46 16.14
C ALA A 371 19.05 -16.78 17.52
N VAL A 372 19.65 -15.60 17.61
CA VAL A 372 19.88 -14.87 18.87
C VAL A 372 18.83 -13.80 19.09
N GLY A 373 18.46 -13.03 18.06
CA GLY A 373 17.43 -12.01 18.13
C GLY A 373 17.81 -10.78 18.98
N ASN A 374 19.10 -10.44 19.04
CA ASN A 374 19.61 -9.31 19.86
C ASN A 374 19.89 -8.01 19.08
N GLY A 375 19.63 -7.99 17.77
CA GLY A 375 19.86 -6.86 16.88
C GLY A 375 21.32 -6.64 16.50
N THR A 376 22.21 -7.58 16.81
CA THR A 376 23.66 -7.46 16.52
C THR A 376 24.23 -8.73 15.88
N ALA A 377 23.86 -9.91 16.37
CA ALA A 377 24.27 -11.17 15.76
C ALA A 377 23.67 -11.30 14.36
N ASP A 378 24.44 -11.85 13.42
CA ASP A 378 23.90 -12.20 12.11
C ASP A 378 23.09 -13.50 12.22
N ASP A 379 21.78 -13.37 12.22
CA ASP A 379 20.84 -14.48 12.36
C ASP A 379 20.48 -15.13 11.01
N THR A 380 21.03 -14.66 9.89
CA THR A 380 20.64 -15.09 8.53
C THR A 380 20.73 -16.60 8.35
N ALA A 381 21.87 -17.20 8.69
CA ALA A 381 22.09 -18.63 8.48
C ALA A 381 21.19 -19.50 9.38
N ALA A 382 20.99 -19.10 10.63
CA ALA A 382 20.14 -19.80 11.57
C ALA A 382 18.65 -19.75 11.15
N LEU A 383 18.18 -18.56 10.76
CA LEU A 383 16.81 -18.38 10.27
C LEU A 383 16.57 -19.11 8.96
N GLN A 384 17.50 -19.04 8.00
CA GLN A 384 17.38 -19.78 6.75
C GLN A 384 17.32 -21.29 7.00
N ALA A 385 18.19 -21.82 7.88
CA ALA A 385 18.18 -23.23 8.24
C ALA A 385 16.84 -23.67 8.86
N ALA A 386 16.23 -22.84 9.70
CA ALA A 386 14.91 -23.10 10.27
C ALA A 386 13.82 -23.13 9.17
N LEU A 387 13.83 -22.15 8.25
CA LEU A 387 12.87 -22.06 7.14
C LEU A 387 12.99 -23.22 6.15
N ASP A 388 14.18 -23.75 5.95
CA ASP A 388 14.41 -24.89 5.06
C ASP A 388 13.91 -26.21 5.67
N GLN A 389 14.09 -26.39 6.98
CA GLN A 389 13.87 -27.67 7.65
C GLN A 389 12.47 -27.79 8.26
N CYS A 390 11.90 -26.70 8.78
CA CYS A 390 10.67 -26.73 9.56
C CYS A 390 9.43 -26.28 8.78
N ALA A 391 8.27 -26.84 9.14
CA ALA A 391 6.99 -26.43 8.55
C ALA A 391 6.45 -25.15 9.18
N ALA A 392 6.74 -24.92 10.47
CA ALA A 392 6.27 -23.77 11.23
C ALA A 392 7.41 -23.24 12.12
N VAL A 393 7.96 -22.09 11.73
CA VAL A 393 9.03 -21.40 12.45
C VAL A 393 8.43 -20.30 13.32
N TYR A 394 8.61 -20.43 14.62
CA TYR A 394 8.23 -19.44 15.62
C TYR A 394 9.41 -18.53 15.95
N LEU A 395 9.21 -17.22 15.82
CA LEU A 395 10.13 -16.18 16.25
C LEU A 395 9.69 -15.62 17.62
N PRO A 396 10.40 -15.91 18.72
CA PRO A 396 10.16 -15.22 19.98
C PRO A 396 10.58 -13.74 19.88
N GLN A 397 10.13 -12.91 20.83
CA GLN A 397 10.48 -11.50 20.87
C GLN A 397 12.00 -11.26 20.75
N GLY A 398 12.38 -10.35 19.86
CA GLY A 398 13.76 -10.06 19.49
C GLY A 398 13.87 -9.25 18.20
N VAL A 399 15.07 -8.73 17.94
CA VAL A 399 15.45 -8.11 16.67
C VAL A 399 16.46 -9.02 15.98
N TYR A 400 16.08 -9.61 14.87
CA TYR A 400 16.88 -10.58 14.13
C TYR A 400 17.54 -9.89 12.95
N ARG A 401 18.84 -9.60 13.09
CA ARG A 401 19.61 -8.93 12.05
C ARG A 401 19.94 -9.93 10.96
N VAL A 402 19.65 -9.58 9.70
CA VAL A 402 19.98 -10.39 8.53
C VAL A 402 20.85 -9.62 7.54
N THR A 403 21.69 -10.35 6.80
CA THR A 403 22.64 -9.81 5.82
C THR A 403 22.39 -10.32 4.41
N ASP A 404 21.44 -11.23 4.22
CA ASP A 404 20.92 -11.65 2.93
C ASP A 404 19.41 -11.97 3.01
N THR A 405 18.78 -12.19 1.85
CA THR A 405 17.36 -12.54 1.75
C THR A 405 17.06 -13.87 2.43
N LEU A 406 16.01 -13.90 3.26
CA LEU A 406 15.41 -15.13 3.78
C LEU A 406 14.40 -15.70 2.80
N ARG A 407 14.55 -16.97 2.45
CA ARG A 407 13.70 -17.67 1.47
C ARG A 407 12.85 -18.73 2.14
N MET A 408 11.54 -18.63 1.95
CA MET A 408 10.60 -19.64 2.45
C MET A 408 10.46 -20.79 1.45
N ARG A 409 10.56 -22.03 1.93
CA ARG A 409 10.18 -23.23 1.15
C ARG A 409 8.67 -23.27 0.88
N GLY A 410 8.22 -24.05 -0.10
CA GLY A 410 6.78 -24.21 -0.34
C GLY A 410 6.07 -24.90 0.85
N GLY A 411 5.02 -24.30 1.39
CA GLY A 411 4.27 -24.87 2.53
C GLY A 411 4.73 -24.40 3.92
N GLY A 412 5.58 -23.36 4.00
CA GLY A 412 6.15 -22.89 5.26
C GLY A 412 5.30 -21.86 6.00
N ALA A 413 5.45 -21.81 7.32
CA ALA A 413 4.92 -20.75 8.17
C ALA A 413 6.06 -20.07 8.94
N LEU A 414 6.07 -18.74 8.97
CA LEU A 414 6.98 -17.91 9.75
C LEU A 414 6.14 -16.93 10.58
N PHE A 415 6.22 -17.00 11.90
CA PHE A 415 5.37 -16.14 12.71
C PHE A 415 5.99 -15.76 14.06
N GLY A 416 5.65 -14.56 14.51
CA GLY A 416 5.83 -14.07 15.87
C GLY A 416 4.45 -13.81 16.50
N LEU A 417 4.43 -13.14 17.65
CA LEU A 417 3.19 -12.78 18.36
C LEU A 417 3.02 -11.26 18.53
N SER A 418 3.94 -10.46 17.99
CA SER A 418 3.94 -9.00 18.10
C SER A 418 4.93 -8.40 17.11
N PRO A 419 4.49 -7.63 16.10
CA PRO A 419 5.35 -7.14 15.05
C PRO A 419 6.31 -6.04 15.54
N ILE A 420 5.98 -5.32 16.62
CA ILE A 420 6.87 -4.29 17.16
C ILE A 420 7.95 -4.84 18.08
N SER A 421 7.72 -6.00 18.73
CA SER A 421 8.70 -6.66 19.59
C SER A 421 9.39 -7.87 18.96
N THR A 422 8.98 -8.28 17.75
CA THR A 422 9.60 -9.35 16.96
C THR A 422 9.88 -8.82 15.56
N GLN A 423 11.14 -8.48 15.24
CA GLN A 423 11.50 -7.81 14.00
C GLN A 423 12.60 -8.54 13.25
N ILE A 424 12.49 -8.65 11.93
CA ILE A 424 13.60 -8.98 11.04
C ILE A 424 14.13 -7.66 10.50
N ALA A 425 15.41 -7.38 10.72
CA ALA A 425 16.01 -6.09 10.41
C ALA A 425 17.29 -6.23 9.58
N ILE A 426 17.57 -5.24 8.74
CA ILE A 426 18.86 -5.09 8.06
C ILE A 426 19.56 -3.83 8.54
N ASP A 427 20.89 -3.80 8.47
CA ASP A 427 21.66 -2.60 8.80
C ASP A 427 21.51 -1.51 7.72
N GLU A 428 21.73 -0.26 8.11
CA GLU A 428 21.96 0.84 7.16
C GLU A 428 23.17 0.52 6.25
N ASN A 429 23.09 0.86 4.96
CA ASN A 429 24.16 0.60 3.98
C ASN A 429 24.59 -0.88 3.93
N SER A 430 23.64 -1.81 4.09
CA SER A 430 23.96 -3.24 4.05
C SER A 430 24.45 -3.64 2.65
N PRO A 431 25.63 -4.29 2.51
CA PRO A 431 26.25 -4.55 1.21
C PRO A 431 25.36 -5.30 0.20
N ALA A 432 24.47 -6.15 0.70
CA ALA A 432 23.54 -6.92 -0.13
C ALA A 432 22.47 -6.04 -0.83
N TRP A 433 22.15 -4.86 -0.28
CA TRP A 433 21.09 -3.97 -0.74
C TRP A 433 21.59 -2.56 -1.14
N ALA A 434 22.90 -2.33 -1.10
CA ALA A 434 23.54 -1.08 -1.50
C ALA A 434 23.55 -0.88 -3.03
N GLY A 435 23.71 0.38 -3.44
CA GLY A 435 23.88 0.77 -4.84
C GLY A 435 22.62 0.71 -5.69
N MET A 436 22.75 1.12 -6.96
CA MET A 436 21.70 0.99 -7.96
C MET A 436 21.58 -0.45 -8.47
N GLY A 437 20.36 -0.98 -8.58
CA GLY A 437 20.13 -2.31 -9.14
C GLY A 437 18.72 -2.82 -8.95
N ALA A 438 18.48 -4.07 -9.35
CA ALA A 438 17.18 -4.73 -9.21
C ALA A 438 16.75 -4.82 -7.73
N PRO A 439 15.43 -4.81 -7.46
CA PRO A 439 14.87 -4.99 -6.12
C PRO A 439 15.35 -6.30 -5.49
N LYS A 440 15.70 -6.24 -4.21
CA LYS A 440 16.14 -7.40 -3.42
C LYS A 440 15.34 -7.47 -2.12
N PRO A 441 14.51 -8.50 -1.91
CA PRO A 441 13.69 -8.61 -0.72
C PRO A 441 14.48 -9.00 0.53
N VAL A 442 13.99 -8.61 1.70
CA VAL A 442 14.42 -9.15 3.00
C VAL A 442 13.78 -10.53 3.21
N LEU A 443 12.47 -10.65 2.97
CA LEU A 443 11.74 -11.93 2.99
C LEU A 443 11.17 -12.26 1.62
N GLU A 444 11.45 -13.46 1.11
CA GLU A 444 10.92 -13.95 -0.17
C GLU A 444 10.14 -15.26 0.02
N THR A 445 8.93 -15.29 -0.51
CA THR A 445 8.05 -16.46 -0.47
C THR A 445 8.22 -17.35 -1.71
N CYS A 446 8.05 -18.66 -1.55
CA CYS A 446 8.03 -19.60 -2.67
C CYS A 446 6.89 -19.28 -3.68
N ARG A 447 7.24 -19.17 -4.97
CA ARG A 447 6.28 -18.94 -6.06
C ARG A 447 5.21 -20.04 -6.12
N GLY A 448 3.94 -19.64 -6.10
CA GLY A 448 2.78 -20.54 -6.14
C GLY A 448 2.63 -21.45 -4.90
N GLY A 449 3.51 -21.32 -3.90
CA GLY A 449 3.46 -22.10 -2.68
C GLY A 449 2.31 -21.69 -1.77
N ARG A 450 2.06 -22.47 -0.72
CA ARG A 450 1.15 -22.11 0.38
C ARG A 450 1.99 -21.58 1.53
N GLN A 451 1.88 -20.30 1.87
CA GLN A 451 2.68 -19.68 2.92
C GLN A 451 1.82 -19.06 4.01
N LEU A 452 2.36 -19.00 5.22
CA LEU A 452 1.80 -18.21 6.32
C LEU A 452 2.89 -17.30 6.90
N VAL A 453 2.65 -15.99 6.93
CA VAL A 453 3.54 -15.01 7.59
C VAL A 453 2.73 -14.18 8.57
N SER A 454 3.07 -14.18 9.86
CA SER A 454 2.27 -13.43 10.82
C SER A 454 2.99 -12.87 12.05
N GLY A 455 2.54 -11.73 12.58
CA GLY A 455 2.98 -11.23 13.90
C GLY A 455 4.45 -10.79 13.97
N ILE A 456 5.00 -10.33 12.84
CA ILE A 456 6.41 -9.90 12.70
C ILE A 456 6.52 -8.51 12.08
N GLY A 457 7.55 -7.77 12.48
CA GLY A 457 8.00 -6.56 11.82
C GLY A 457 9.11 -6.85 10.81
N ILE A 458 9.15 -6.11 9.72
CA ILE A 458 10.26 -6.12 8.75
C ILE A 458 10.81 -4.69 8.65
N ASP A 459 12.04 -4.49 9.11
CA ASP A 459 12.75 -3.20 9.09
C ASP A 459 13.84 -3.22 8.00
N THR A 460 13.63 -2.42 6.95
CA THR A 460 14.57 -2.29 5.82
C THR A 460 15.65 -1.23 6.07
N ALA A 461 15.68 -0.62 7.27
CA ALA A 461 16.39 0.62 7.58
C ALA A 461 16.06 1.73 6.56
N ALA A 462 16.84 2.80 6.51
CA ALA A 462 16.60 3.91 5.58
C ALA A 462 17.52 3.87 4.35
N ARG A 463 18.79 3.52 4.51
CA ARG A 463 19.82 3.63 3.46
C ARG A 463 20.13 2.30 2.76
N ASN A 464 19.11 1.67 2.21
CA ASN A 464 19.25 0.42 1.46
C ASN A 464 18.48 0.49 0.14
N PRO A 465 19.04 1.10 -0.92
CA PRO A 465 18.27 1.46 -2.11
C PRO A 465 17.57 0.30 -2.81
N ARG A 466 18.14 -0.90 -2.71
CA ARG A 466 17.56 -2.09 -3.35
C ARG A 466 16.58 -2.83 -2.45
N ALA A 467 16.32 -2.38 -1.23
CA ALA A 467 15.49 -3.11 -0.29
C ALA A 467 14.02 -3.17 -0.73
N VAL A 468 13.47 -4.37 -0.64
CA VAL A 468 12.03 -4.65 -0.58
C VAL A 468 11.78 -5.34 0.75
N GLY A 469 10.74 -4.97 1.50
CA GLY A 469 10.44 -5.63 2.77
C GLY A 469 10.10 -7.11 2.55
N CYS A 470 9.03 -7.38 1.81
CA CYS A 470 8.63 -8.74 1.44
C CYS A 470 8.27 -8.86 -0.05
N LYS A 471 8.84 -9.86 -0.73
CA LYS A 471 8.40 -10.30 -2.06
C LYS A 471 7.45 -11.50 -1.92
N TRP A 472 6.18 -11.26 -2.20
CA TRP A 472 5.10 -12.23 -2.11
C TRP A 472 4.74 -12.81 -3.48
N MET A 473 5.11 -14.07 -3.69
CA MET A 473 4.81 -14.86 -4.90
C MET A 473 3.95 -16.08 -4.56
N ALA A 474 3.56 -16.23 -3.29
CA ALA A 474 2.78 -17.36 -2.81
C ALA A 474 1.37 -17.39 -3.44
N GLY A 475 0.82 -18.58 -3.66
CA GLY A 475 -0.46 -18.77 -4.34
C GLY A 475 -1.67 -18.45 -3.45
N GLY A 476 -2.88 -18.51 -4.04
CA GLY A 476 -4.13 -18.06 -3.43
C GLY A 476 -4.57 -18.73 -2.11
N GLY A 477 -3.93 -19.83 -1.69
CA GLY A 477 -4.18 -20.48 -0.40
C GLY A 477 -3.28 -19.98 0.74
N SER A 478 -2.54 -18.90 0.52
CA SER A 478 -1.55 -18.34 1.45
C SER A 478 -2.13 -17.19 2.28
N TYR A 479 -1.48 -16.86 3.39
CA TYR A 479 -1.99 -15.92 4.39
C TYR A 479 -0.88 -15.03 4.98
N MET A 480 -1.10 -13.72 5.00
CA MET A 480 -0.26 -12.76 5.74
C MET A 480 -1.12 -11.99 6.74
N ASN A 481 -0.70 -11.94 8.01
CA ASN A 481 -1.50 -11.30 9.07
C ASN A 481 -0.65 -10.58 10.12
N ASP A 482 -1.06 -9.39 10.58
CA ASP A 482 -0.37 -8.69 11.69
C ASP A 482 1.13 -8.47 11.39
N VAL A 483 1.41 -7.97 10.17
CA VAL A 483 2.77 -7.66 9.70
C VAL A 483 2.96 -6.15 9.62
N LYS A 484 3.99 -5.63 10.29
CA LYS A 484 4.41 -4.23 10.19
C LYS A 484 5.59 -4.12 9.25
N PHE A 485 5.48 -3.29 8.23
CA PHE A 485 6.65 -2.78 7.54
C PHE A 485 7.17 -1.57 8.30
N VAL A 486 8.29 -1.78 8.96
CA VAL A 486 8.87 -0.89 9.96
C VAL A 486 9.71 0.17 9.27
N GLY A 487 9.51 1.43 9.65
CA GLY A 487 10.17 2.61 9.11
C GLY A 487 9.37 3.86 9.48
N GLY A 488 10.02 5.02 9.60
CA GLY A 488 9.36 6.31 9.90
C GLY A 488 8.40 6.29 11.09
N HIS A 489 7.12 6.06 10.83
CA HIS A 489 6.01 6.22 11.78
C HIS A 489 5.61 4.95 12.53
N GLY A 490 5.11 5.15 13.75
CA GLY A 490 4.68 4.05 14.63
C GLY A 490 5.84 3.24 15.21
N GLN A 491 7.08 3.72 15.10
CA GLN A 491 8.28 3.08 15.62
C GLN A 491 8.37 3.16 17.16
N ILE A 492 8.75 2.04 17.79
CA ILE A 492 9.07 1.94 19.22
C ILE A 492 10.43 1.24 19.33
N THR A 493 11.34 1.85 20.07
CA THR A 493 12.68 1.31 20.34
C THR A 493 12.89 1.05 21.83
N PRO A 494 13.92 0.27 22.22
CA PRO A 494 14.34 0.17 23.62
C PRO A 494 14.81 1.50 24.26
N GLN A 495 14.87 2.61 23.52
CA GLN A 495 15.29 3.93 24.01
C GLN A 495 14.12 4.91 24.05
N ALA A 496 13.22 4.84 23.07
CA ALA A 496 12.15 5.81 22.90
C ALA A 496 10.83 5.14 22.48
N GLU A 497 9.76 5.61 23.11
CA GLU A 497 8.38 5.22 22.80
C GLU A 497 7.77 6.03 21.66
N ASN A 498 8.29 7.21 21.39
CA ASN A 498 7.93 8.05 20.26
C ASN A 498 9.26 8.42 19.59
N VAL A 499 9.63 7.66 18.55
CA VAL A 499 10.82 7.96 17.76
C VAL A 499 10.52 9.20 16.89
N PRO A 500 11.37 10.25 16.91
CA PRO A 500 11.15 11.41 16.08
C PRO A 500 11.22 11.06 14.59
N THR A 501 10.17 11.37 13.83
CA THR A 501 10.13 11.16 12.37
C THR A 501 10.70 12.32 11.58
N TYR A 502 10.73 13.52 12.15
CA TYR A 502 11.03 14.75 11.42
C TYR A 502 12.18 15.55 12.00
N ASN A 503 12.90 16.24 11.12
CA ASN A 503 13.74 17.36 11.51
C ASN A 503 12.88 18.54 12.05
N PRO A 504 13.48 19.57 12.68
CA PRO A 504 12.73 20.67 13.27
C PRO A 504 11.83 21.45 12.30
N SER A 505 12.15 21.46 11.00
CA SER A 505 11.35 22.14 9.97
C SER A 505 10.24 21.28 9.36
N ARG A 506 10.15 19.98 9.72
CA ARG A 506 9.24 19.00 9.09
C ARG A 506 9.38 18.96 7.56
N THR A 507 10.61 18.93 7.07
CA THR A 507 10.90 18.88 5.62
C THR A 507 11.75 17.67 5.23
N ALA A 508 12.22 16.90 6.21
CA ALA A 508 13.04 15.70 6.03
C ALA A 508 13.00 14.87 7.32
N ASP A 509 13.60 13.68 7.25
CA ASP A 509 13.82 12.81 8.41
C ASP A 509 14.56 13.54 9.54
N HIS A 510 14.34 13.09 10.77
CA HIS A 510 15.06 13.59 11.94
C HIS A 510 16.58 13.36 11.83
N ASP A 511 17.02 12.23 11.26
CA ASP A 511 18.41 11.99 10.91
C ASP A 511 18.66 12.47 9.46
N PRO A 512 19.54 13.48 9.24
CA PRO A 512 19.80 14.02 7.91
C PRO A 512 20.46 13.00 6.96
N ASN A 513 20.94 11.86 7.46
CA ASN A 513 21.48 10.80 6.62
C ASN A 513 20.42 9.85 6.08
N ARG A 514 19.15 9.97 6.49
CA ARG A 514 18.06 9.07 6.09
C ARG A 514 17.15 9.73 5.04
N PRO A 515 17.48 9.63 3.75
CA PRO A 515 16.61 10.18 2.72
C PRO A 515 15.32 9.36 2.60
N TRP A 516 14.20 10.07 2.53
CA TRP A 516 12.92 9.50 2.09
C TRP A 516 12.96 9.14 0.60
N ASP A 517 12.01 8.31 0.14
CA ASP A 517 11.89 7.85 -1.24
C ASP A 517 13.21 7.28 -1.81
N SER A 518 13.85 6.43 -1.02
CA SER A 518 15.19 5.92 -1.31
C SER A 518 15.24 4.41 -1.54
N GLN A 519 14.13 3.70 -1.35
CA GLN A 519 14.01 2.24 -1.45
C GLN A 519 12.88 1.85 -2.40
N TYR A 520 12.77 0.56 -2.73
CA TYR A 520 11.62 0.02 -3.46
C TYR A 520 10.37 -0.05 -2.56
N TRP A 521 9.69 -1.20 -2.49
CA TRP A 521 8.38 -1.30 -1.85
C TRP A 521 8.44 -2.03 -0.52
N SER A 522 7.55 -1.68 0.40
CA SER A 522 7.43 -2.42 1.65
C SER A 522 6.90 -3.84 1.39
N LEU A 523 5.73 -3.97 0.75
CA LEU A 523 5.18 -5.24 0.27
C LEU A 523 5.10 -5.27 -1.27
N TRP A 524 5.73 -6.27 -1.89
CA TRP A 524 5.64 -6.50 -3.33
C TRP A 524 4.98 -7.85 -3.63
N ILE A 525 3.72 -7.83 -4.05
CA ILE A 525 3.00 -9.01 -4.52
C ILE A 525 3.18 -9.12 -6.03
N THR A 526 3.77 -10.22 -6.49
CA THR A 526 4.15 -10.35 -7.90
C THR A 526 4.20 -11.79 -8.37
N GLU A 527 4.52 -11.99 -9.65
CA GLU A 527 4.68 -13.30 -10.28
C GLU A 527 3.49 -14.23 -10.03
N ASN A 528 2.28 -13.67 -10.22
CA ASN A 528 1.00 -14.34 -10.00
C ASN A 528 0.74 -14.76 -8.53
N GLY A 529 1.31 -14.04 -7.57
CA GLY A 529 1.01 -14.20 -6.14
C GLY A 529 -0.41 -13.75 -5.76
N GLY A 530 -0.96 -14.32 -4.69
CA GLY A 530 -2.29 -13.96 -4.16
C GLY A 530 -2.49 -14.53 -2.76
N GLY A 531 -3.75 -14.64 -2.33
CA GLY A 531 -4.11 -15.12 -1.00
C GLY A 531 -4.78 -14.07 -0.14
N VAL A 532 -4.73 -14.28 1.18
CA VAL A 532 -5.42 -13.44 2.16
C VAL A 532 -4.40 -12.58 2.91
N PHE A 533 -4.66 -11.29 3.01
CA PHE A 533 -3.82 -10.33 3.73
C PHE A 533 -4.70 -9.61 4.74
N LYS A 534 -4.28 -9.53 5.99
CA LYS A 534 -5.05 -8.89 7.06
C LYS A 534 -4.17 -8.14 8.05
N ASP A 535 -4.64 -7.02 8.58
CA ASP A 535 -3.93 -6.26 9.64
C ASP A 535 -2.46 -6.00 9.26
N ILE A 536 -2.25 -5.44 8.07
CA ILE A 536 -0.92 -5.04 7.61
C ILE A 536 -0.83 -3.52 7.71
N TRP A 537 0.26 -3.04 8.30
CA TRP A 537 0.58 -1.62 8.33
C TRP A 537 1.91 -1.36 7.63
N SER A 538 1.90 -0.46 6.66
CA SER A 538 3.13 0.13 6.10
C SER A 538 3.12 1.62 6.38
N ALA A 539 4.16 2.14 7.04
CA ALA A 539 4.30 3.57 7.32
C ALA A 539 5.74 4.08 7.14
N SER A 540 6.41 3.60 6.08
CA SER A 540 7.83 3.82 5.83
C SER A 540 8.03 4.87 4.73
N PRO A 541 8.42 6.12 5.05
CA PRO A 541 8.65 7.16 4.06
C PRO A 541 9.88 6.87 3.18
N TYR A 542 10.67 5.86 3.51
CA TYR A 542 11.82 5.43 2.71
C TYR A 542 11.39 4.62 1.48
N ALA A 543 10.27 3.90 1.57
CA ALA A 543 9.75 3.08 0.48
C ALA A 543 9.01 3.95 -0.56
N GLU A 544 9.26 3.67 -1.83
CA GLU A 544 8.55 4.28 -2.97
C GLU A 544 7.03 4.06 -2.91
N ALA A 545 6.63 2.86 -2.50
CA ALA A 545 5.25 2.53 -2.20
C ALA A 545 5.15 1.59 -1.00
N GLY A 546 4.08 1.74 -0.22
CA GLY A 546 3.80 0.80 0.86
C GLY A 546 3.41 -0.57 0.32
N VAL A 547 2.50 -0.60 -0.66
CA VAL A 547 2.10 -1.86 -1.31
C VAL A 547 2.16 -1.73 -2.82
N PHE A 548 2.90 -2.65 -3.46
CA PHE A 548 2.87 -2.84 -4.90
C PHE A 548 2.35 -4.23 -5.26
N ILE A 549 1.25 -4.29 -6.03
CA ILE A 549 0.68 -5.52 -6.57
C ILE A 549 0.86 -5.51 -8.09
N SER A 550 1.54 -6.53 -8.62
CA SER A 550 1.91 -6.57 -10.03
C SER A 550 1.68 -7.95 -10.65
N GLU A 551 1.23 -7.97 -11.89
CA GLU A 551 1.18 -9.16 -12.76
C GLU A 551 0.57 -10.39 -12.07
N THR A 552 -0.70 -10.26 -11.63
CA THR A 552 -1.39 -11.36 -10.95
C THR A 552 -2.86 -11.50 -11.36
N LYS A 553 -3.24 -12.74 -11.64
CA LYS A 553 -4.63 -13.17 -11.82
C LYS A 553 -5.10 -14.09 -10.70
N THR A 554 -4.17 -14.52 -9.83
CA THR A 554 -4.50 -15.29 -8.64
C THR A 554 -5.37 -14.42 -7.74
N PRO A 555 -6.55 -14.91 -7.32
CA PRO A 555 -7.42 -14.14 -6.43
C PRO A 555 -6.70 -13.75 -5.15
N GLY A 556 -6.95 -12.52 -4.71
CA GLY A 556 -6.48 -12.02 -3.43
C GLY A 556 -7.56 -11.23 -2.71
N VAL A 557 -7.50 -11.24 -1.38
CA VAL A 557 -8.35 -10.41 -0.54
C VAL A 557 -7.53 -9.74 0.55
N MET A 558 -7.77 -8.45 0.73
CA MET A 558 -7.18 -7.63 1.77
C MET A 558 -8.25 -7.21 2.77
N TYR A 559 -7.98 -7.38 4.05
CA TYR A 559 -8.83 -6.98 5.17
C TYR A 559 -8.06 -6.00 6.07
N GLN A 560 -8.57 -4.79 6.27
CA GLN A 560 -7.98 -3.83 7.21
C GLN A 560 -6.47 -3.63 7.00
N ILE A 561 -6.11 -3.14 5.82
CA ILE A 561 -4.74 -2.74 5.52
C ILE A 561 -4.66 -1.23 5.65
N SER A 562 -3.64 -0.76 6.38
CA SER A 562 -3.31 0.64 6.57
C SER A 562 -2.00 0.93 5.84
N VAL A 563 -2.04 1.85 4.88
CA VAL A 563 -0.86 2.25 4.10
C VAL A 563 -0.74 3.76 4.15
N GLU A 564 0.30 4.23 4.81
CA GLU A 564 0.37 5.62 5.28
C GLU A 564 1.74 6.24 5.05
N HIS A 565 1.76 7.55 4.75
CA HIS A 565 2.95 8.40 4.87
C HIS A 565 4.11 8.01 3.93
N HIS A 566 3.79 7.54 2.72
CA HIS A 566 4.80 7.33 1.68
C HIS A 566 4.94 8.61 0.84
N VAL A 567 6.09 8.78 0.17
CA VAL A 567 6.36 10.01 -0.59
C VAL A 567 5.59 10.06 -1.90
N ARG A 568 5.53 8.92 -2.61
CA ARG A 568 4.98 8.87 -3.98
C ARG A 568 3.69 8.07 -4.07
N HIS A 569 3.60 6.89 -3.46
CA HIS A 569 2.41 6.06 -3.55
C HIS A 569 2.11 5.37 -2.23
N GLU A 570 0.84 5.34 -1.84
CA GLU A 570 0.43 4.39 -0.81
C GLU A 570 0.30 3.00 -1.46
N ILE A 571 -0.57 2.89 -2.47
CA ILE A 571 -0.86 1.63 -3.16
C ILE A 571 -0.69 1.77 -4.67
N LEU A 572 0.19 0.93 -5.23
CA LEU A 572 0.43 0.79 -6.67
C LEU A 572 -0.09 -0.56 -7.16
N MET A 573 -0.80 -0.59 -8.29
CA MET A 573 -1.30 -1.82 -8.90
C MET A 573 -1.06 -1.83 -10.41
N ARG A 574 -0.50 -2.94 -10.93
CA ARG A 574 -0.31 -3.14 -12.37
C ARG A 574 -0.70 -4.55 -12.81
N GLY A 575 -1.63 -4.68 -13.75
CA GLY A 575 -2.02 -6.00 -14.29
C GLY A 575 -2.63 -6.92 -13.23
N VAL A 576 -3.48 -6.36 -12.35
CA VAL A 576 -4.10 -7.09 -11.23
C VAL A 576 -5.53 -7.48 -11.59
N GLU A 577 -5.88 -8.76 -11.40
CA GLU A 577 -7.23 -9.28 -11.67
C GLU A 577 -7.82 -10.06 -10.50
N ASN A 578 -9.12 -9.89 -10.25
CA ASN A 578 -9.91 -10.69 -9.29
C ASN A 578 -9.56 -10.44 -7.81
N TRP A 579 -9.26 -9.19 -7.43
CA TRP A 579 -8.93 -8.82 -6.06
C TRP A 579 -10.06 -8.08 -5.35
N ARG A 580 -10.11 -8.28 -4.02
CA ARG A 580 -11.05 -7.60 -3.13
C ARG A 580 -10.28 -6.86 -2.04
N PHE A 581 -10.64 -5.60 -1.82
CA PHE A 581 -10.00 -4.71 -0.88
C PHE A 581 -11.06 -4.23 0.10
N LEU A 582 -11.05 -4.78 1.31
CA LEU A 582 -12.13 -4.63 2.29
C LEU A 582 -11.59 -3.87 3.51
N CYS A 583 -12.21 -2.73 3.82
CA CYS A 583 -11.80 -1.89 4.95
C CYS A 583 -10.39 -1.29 4.76
N MET A 584 -10.04 -0.86 3.55
CA MET A 584 -8.75 -0.24 3.27
C MET A 584 -8.69 1.20 3.75
N GLN A 585 -7.54 1.59 4.28
CA GLN A 585 -7.29 2.96 4.67
C GLN A 585 -5.92 3.44 4.16
N THR A 586 -5.90 4.67 3.65
CA THR A 586 -4.69 5.39 3.25
C THR A 586 -4.60 6.75 3.94
N GLU A 587 -3.40 7.18 4.32
CA GLU A 587 -3.15 8.47 4.98
C GLU A 587 -2.01 9.25 4.34
N GLU A 588 -2.28 10.50 3.98
CA GLU A 588 -1.28 11.45 3.49
C GLU A 588 -0.84 12.42 4.59
N GLU A 589 0.47 12.61 4.73
CA GLU A 589 1.08 13.53 5.71
C GLU A 589 1.86 14.68 5.03
N VAL A 590 1.92 15.83 5.71
CA VAL A 590 2.32 17.12 5.10
C VAL A 590 3.77 17.17 4.66
N ALA A 591 4.67 16.47 5.35
CA ALA A 591 6.10 16.66 5.17
C ALA A 591 6.63 15.81 3.99
N GLU A 592 6.31 14.52 4.02
CA GLU A 592 6.75 13.51 3.08
C GLU A 592 5.74 13.29 1.94
N GLY A 593 4.44 13.41 2.25
CA GLY A 593 3.36 12.96 1.37
C GLY A 593 2.57 14.03 0.60
N PRO A 594 2.91 15.33 0.51
CA PRO A 594 2.01 16.33 -0.11
C PRO A 594 1.63 16.02 -1.58
N HIS A 595 2.36 15.10 -2.22
CA HIS A 595 2.12 14.65 -3.59
C HIS A 595 1.93 13.13 -3.71
N CYS A 596 1.69 12.44 -2.60
CA CYS A 596 1.47 11.01 -2.58
C CYS A 596 0.14 10.66 -3.28
N GLN A 597 0.17 9.70 -4.19
CA GLN A 597 -1.02 9.16 -4.84
C GLN A 597 -1.54 7.97 -3.99
N PRO A 598 -2.75 8.05 -3.39
CA PRO A 598 -3.25 6.97 -2.54
C PRO A 598 -3.42 5.64 -3.29
N TYR A 599 -4.04 5.69 -4.47
CA TYR A 599 -4.21 4.53 -5.34
C TYR A 599 -3.81 4.88 -6.78
N GLU A 600 -2.84 4.15 -7.34
CA GLU A 600 -2.45 4.26 -8.74
C GLU A 600 -2.55 2.90 -9.43
N LEU A 601 -3.40 2.81 -10.47
CA LEU A 601 -3.77 1.56 -11.13
C LEU A 601 -3.45 1.59 -12.63
N SER A 602 -2.98 0.47 -13.16
CA SER A 602 -2.71 0.30 -14.59
C SER A 602 -3.10 -1.10 -15.06
N GLY A 603 -3.97 -1.21 -16.06
CA GLY A 603 -4.35 -2.52 -16.64
C GLY A 603 -5.06 -3.46 -15.65
N CYS A 604 -5.77 -2.93 -14.66
CA CYS A 604 -6.42 -3.74 -13.62
C CYS A 604 -7.87 -4.07 -13.96
N LYS A 605 -8.34 -5.26 -13.56
CA LYS A 605 -9.66 -5.77 -13.93
C LYS A 605 -10.37 -6.49 -12.80
N ASN A 606 -11.70 -6.35 -12.74
CA ASN A 606 -12.54 -7.11 -11.80
C ASN A 606 -12.05 -6.94 -10.35
N LEU A 607 -11.96 -5.68 -9.92
CA LEU A 607 -11.56 -5.30 -8.57
C LEU A 607 -12.78 -4.79 -7.79
N LEU A 608 -12.87 -5.19 -6.53
CA LEU A 608 -13.83 -4.66 -5.58
C LEU A 608 -13.10 -3.93 -4.45
N PHE A 609 -13.44 -2.67 -4.22
CA PHE A 609 -13.09 -1.94 -3.02
C PHE A 609 -14.34 -1.74 -2.19
N ALA A 610 -14.31 -2.01 -0.89
CA ALA A 610 -15.46 -1.81 -0.02
C ALA A 610 -15.05 -1.20 1.32
N ASN A 611 -15.81 -0.19 1.76
CA ASN A 611 -15.39 0.72 2.83
C ASN A 611 -14.01 1.31 2.51
N LEU A 612 -13.90 1.97 1.36
CA LEU A 612 -12.68 2.60 0.87
C LEU A 612 -12.47 3.96 1.51
N TYR A 613 -11.47 4.09 2.38
CA TYR A 613 -11.20 5.32 3.12
C TYR A 613 -9.88 5.95 2.68
N ALA A 614 -9.94 7.22 2.31
CA ALA A 614 -8.78 8.03 1.97
C ALA A 614 -8.76 9.30 2.83
N PHE A 615 -7.70 9.46 3.60
CA PHE A 615 -7.57 10.51 4.60
C PHE A 615 -6.33 11.39 4.35
N ARG A 616 -6.45 12.70 4.61
CA ARG A 616 -5.32 13.65 4.66
C ARG A 616 -5.25 14.31 6.03
N VAL A 617 -4.08 14.32 6.65
CA VAL A 617 -3.88 14.78 8.04
C VAL A 617 -3.90 16.30 8.22
N ILE A 618 -3.80 16.72 9.49
CA ILE A 618 -4.07 18.08 10.00
C ILE A 618 -3.17 19.24 9.55
N TRP A 619 -2.30 19.06 8.56
CA TRP A 619 -1.37 20.11 8.12
C TRP A 619 -1.27 20.28 6.61
N VAL A 620 -1.92 19.39 5.85
CA VAL A 620 -1.81 19.40 4.39
C VAL A 620 -2.52 20.64 3.82
N ASP A 621 -1.78 21.44 3.06
CA ASP A 621 -2.20 22.79 2.64
C ASP A 621 -2.26 22.97 1.11
N ASN A 622 -2.01 21.92 0.34
CA ASN A 622 -2.03 21.91 -1.11
C ASN A 622 -3.19 21.05 -1.68
N PRO A 623 -3.74 21.37 -2.87
CA PRO A 623 -4.72 20.51 -3.53
C PRO A 623 -4.06 19.23 -4.08
N HIS A 624 -4.83 18.13 -4.12
CA HIS A 624 -4.43 16.88 -4.78
C HIS A 624 -5.54 16.40 -5.72
N PRO A 625 -5.23 15.97 -6.96
CA PRO A 625 -6.24 15.78 -8.01
C PRO A 625 -7.18 14.59 -7.80
N SER A 626 -6.70 13.47 -7.25
CA SER A 626 -7.49 12.23 -7.24
C SER A 626 -7.07 11.25 -6.14
N VAL A 627 -8.05 10.54 -5.55
CA VAL A 627 -7.80 9.40 -4.64
C VAL A 627 -7.31 8.21 -5.46
N VAL A 628 -8.06 7.86 -6.51
CA VAL A 628 -7.71 6.82 -7.48
C VAL A 628 -7.33 7.46 -8.81
N ARG A 629 -6.12 7.18 -9.29
CA ARG A 629 -5.68 7.45 -10.66
C ARG A 629 -5.51 6.14 -11.39
N ALA A 630 -6.09 6.03 -12.58
CA ALA A 630 -6.09 4.77 -13.30
C ALA A 630 -5.90 4.92 -14.80
N TRP A 631 -5.26 3.92 -15.41
CA TRP A 631 -5.19 3.74 -16.86
C TRP A 631 -5.59 2.31 -17.24
N ASP A 632 -6.36 2.18 -18.31
CA ASP A 632 -6.76 0.91 -18.92
C ASP A 632 -7.37 -0.09 -17.91
N CYS A 633 -8.11 0.43 -16.93
CA CYS A 633 -8.78 -0.38 -15.92
C CYS A 633 -10.25 -0.54 -16.26
N GLU A 634 -10.78 -1.75 -16.01
CA GLU A 634 -12.16 -2.10 -16.37
C GLU A 634 -12.83 -2.96 -15.30
N ALA A 635 -14.17 -2.87 -15.21
CA ALA A 635 -14.96 -3.62 -14.25
C ALA A 635 -14.48 -3.43 -12.79
N LEU A 636 -14.34 -2.18 -12.37
CA LEU A 636 -14.05 -1.85 -10.97
C LEU A 636 -15.34 -1.46 -10.26
N GLU A 637 -15.50 -1.90 -9.02
CA GLU A 637 -16.58 -1.48 -8.13
C GLU A 637 -15.98 -0.92 -6.84
N LEU A 638 -16.29 0.33 -6.53
CA LEU A 638 -15.86 0.98 -5.29
C LEU A 638 -17.11 1.26 -4.45
N LEU A 639 -17.20 0.64 -3.29
CA LEU A 639 -18.33 0.71 -2.37
C LEU A 639 -17.95 1.49 -1.13
N ASN A 640 -18.92 2.24 -0.62
CA ASN A 640 -18.81 3.03 0.60
C ASN A 640 -17.55 3.90 0.64
N CYS A 641 -17.40 4.79 -0.34
CA CYS A 641 -16.23 5.63 -0.49
C CYS A 641 -16.28 6.81 0.49
N HIS A 642 -15.20 6.99 1.25
CA HIS A 642 -15.02 8.05 2.23
C HIS A 642 -13.69 8.78 1.99
N ASN A 643 -13.75 9.89 1.27
CA ASN A 643 -12.62 10.80 1.08
C ASN A 643 -12.79 12.02 1.99
N PHE A 644 -11.87 12.24 2.92
CA PHE A 644 -12.05 13.24 3.98
C PHE A 644 -10.72 13.78 4.52
N THR A 645 -10.80 14.88 5.24
CA THR A 645 -9.68 15.49 5.96
C THR A 645 -10.21 16.22 7.20
N GLN A 646 -9.32 16.50 8.15
CA GLN A 646 -9.58 17.40 9.27
C GLN A 646 -9.31 18.87 8.91
N MET A 647 -8.84 19.16 7.68
CA MET A 647 -8.44 20.49 7.21
C MET A 647 -9.30 20.97 6.02
N LYS A 648 -8.85 22.04 5.35
CA LYS A 648 -9.60 22.68 4.26
C LYS A 648 -9.61 21.88 2.96
N TYR A 649 -8.54 21.15 2.64
CA TYR A 649 -8.32 20.58 1.30
C TYR A 649 -8.40 19.04 1.29
N THR A 650 -9.60 18.52 1.12
CA THR A 650 -9.83 17.12 0.71
C THR A 650 -9.25 16.87 -0.69
N ILE A 651 -8.93 15.61 -1.02
CA ILE A 651 -8.54 15.25 -2.39
C ILE A 651 -9.72 15.55 -3.33
N GLU A 652 -9.47 16.17 -4.49
CA GLU A 652 -10.53 16.74 -5.32
C GLU A 652 -11.50 15.70 -5.88
N ASN A 653 -10.98 14.66 -6.53
CA ASN A 653 -11.77 13.62 -7.19
C ASN A 653 -11.58 12.27 -6.49
N LEU A 654 -12.63 11.46 -6.43
CA LEU A 654 -12.51 10.07 -5.99
C LEU A 654 -11.78 9.22 -7.04
N TYR A 655 -12.08 9.44 -8.32
CA TYR A 655 -11.50 8.67 -9.42
C TYR A 655 -11.22 9.56 -10.62
N VAL A 656 -10.06 9.37 -11.26
CA VAL A 656 -9.71 9.99 -12.55
C VAL A 656 -9.14 8.93 -13.49
N ASP A 657 -9.73 8.84 -14.68
CA ASP A 657 -9.24 8.00 -15.76
C ASP A 657 -8.24 8.77 -16.64
N GLY A 658 -6.97 8.36 -16.61
CA GLY A 658 -5.91 9.05 -17.35
C GLY A 658 -5.92 8.80 -18.86
N ASN A 659 -6.74 7.85 -19.37
CA ASN A 659 -6.93 7.63 -20.79
C ASN A 659 -8.11 8.42 -21.37
N THR A 660 -9.07 8.89 -20.61
CA THR A 660 -10.26 9.57 -21.15
C THR A 660 -10.47 10.95 -20.53
N GLY A 661 -9.83 11.23 -19.40
CA GLY A 661 -10.04 12.44 -18.61
C GLY A 661 -11.35 12.42 -17.81
N GLU A 662 -12.14 11.34 -17.88
CA GLU A 662 -13.37 11.16 -17.10
C GLU A 662 -13.06 11.13 -15.59
N ARG A 663 -13.96 11.72 -14.80
CA ARG A 663 -13.78 11.91 -13.36
C ARG A 663 -15.04 11.55 -12.58
N ALA A 664 -14.85 11.00 -11.39
CA ALA A 664 -15.88 10.95 -10.35
C ALA A 664 -15.48 11.93 -9.23
N GLY A 665 -16.14 13.09 -9.18
CA GLY A 665 -15.79 14.20 -8.28
C GLY A 665 -16.39 14.13 -6.86
N PHE A 666 -16.97 13.00 -6.46
CA PHE A 666 -17.74 12.88 -5.22
C PHE A 666 -16.88 12.38 -4.06
N TRP A 667 -16.92 13.06 -2.91
CA TRP A 667 -16.16 12.64 -1.73
C TRP A 667 -16.82 11.53 -0.91
N GLN A 668 -18.15 11.42 -1.03
CA GLN A 668 -18.98 10.44 -0.36
C GLN A 668 -19.82 9.75 -1.42
N LEU A 669 -19.72 8.43 -1.53
CA LEU A 669 -20.47 7.67 -2.53
C LEU A 669 -20.71 6.24 -2.04
N ALA A 670 -21.95 5.76 -2.11
CA ALA A 670 -22.26 4.38 -1.73
C ALA A 670 -21.75 3.38 -2.76
N ARG A 671 -21.74 3.76 -4.06
CA ARG A 671 -21.16 2.95 -5.13
C ARG A 671 -20.69 3.77 -6.33
N LEU A 672 -19.45 3.52 -6.77
CA LEU A 672 -18.93 3.88 -8.09
C LEU A 672 -18.72 2.61 -8.92
N ARG A 673 -19.23 2.60 -10.15
CA ARG A 673 -18.88 1.58 -11.16
C ARG A 673 -17.97 2.16 -12.24
N VAL A 674 -16.86 1.48 -12.51
CA VAL A 674 -16.05 1.68 -13.71
C VAL A 674 -16.42 0.60 -14.73
N PRO A 675 -16.95 0.96 -15.92
CA PRO A 675 -17.45 -0.01 -16.90
C PRO A 675 -16.41 -1.03 -17.37
N ALA A 676 -16.90 -2.17 -17.88
CA ALA A 676 -16.08 -3.26 -18.43
C ALA A 676 -15.53 -3.01 -19.85
N GLN A 677 -15.92 -1.92 -20.51
CA GLN A 677 -15.41 -1.51 -21.81
C GLN A 677 -15.19 -0.01 -21.80
N ARG A 678 -13.97 0.41 -22.13
CA ARG A 678 -13.61 1.83 -22.24
C ARG A 678 -13.35 2.18 -23.71
N PRO A 679 -13.76 3.37 -24.19
CA PRO A 679 -13.45 3.81 -25.55
C PRO A 679 -11.94 4.03 -25.70
N ALA A 680 -11.34 3.59 -26.81
CA ALA A 680 -9.94 3.85 -27.17
C ALA A 680 -9.65 5.36 -27.27
N GLN A 681 -8.38 5.76 -27.18
CA GLN A 681 -7.92 7.12 -27.49
C GLN A 681 -7.61 7.21 -29.00
N PRO A 682 -8.53 7.72 -29.85
CA PRO A 682 -8.38 7.59 -31.29
C PRO A 682 -7.23 8.45 -31.82
N LEU A 683 -6.28 7.80 -32.49
CA LEU A 683 -5.22 8.46 -33.25
C LEU A 683 -5.80 9.42 -34.32
N PRO A 684 -5.10 10.51 -34.68
CA PRO A 684 -5.52 11.42 -35.75
C PRO A 684 -5.63 10.67 -37.08
N ALA A 685 -6.69 10.97 -37.85
CA ALA A 685 -7.02 10.20 -39.04
C ALA A 685 -6.52 10.87 -40.34
N ARG A 686 -6.39 12.20 -40.36
CA ARG A 686 -6.03 12.97 -41.55
C ARG A 686 -4.59 13.47 -41.46
N GLN A 687 -3.86 13.41 -42.57
CA GLN A 687 -2.53 14.02 -42.67
C GLN A 687 -2.54 15.48 -42.20
N GLY A 688 -1.60 15.83 -41.31
CA GLY A 688 -1.50 17.15 -40.69
C GLY A 688 -2.41 17.38 -39.47
N GLU A 689 -3.33 16.46 -39.16
CA GLU A 689 -4.13 16.49 -37.92
C GLU A 689 -3.28 16.02 -36.75
N TRP A 690 -3.35 16.72 -35.62
CA TRP A 690 -2.80 16.28 -34.35
C TRP A 690 -3.89 16.12 -33.30
N ARG A 691 -3.63 15.28 -32.30
CA ARG A 691 -4.50 15.07 -31.13
C ARG A 691 -3.70 14.91 -29.86
N THR A 692 -4.28 15.35 -28.74
CA THR A 692 -3.81 15.01 -27.39
C THR A 692 -4.16 13.56 -27.11
N LEU A 693 -3.16 12.75 -26.76
CA LEU A 693 -3.33 11.36 -26.33
C LEU A 693 -3.48 11.24 -24.81
N THR A 694 -2.90 12.17 -24.07
CA THR A 694 -3.12 12.34 -22.62
C THR A 694 -2.58 13.70 -22.20
N ASP A 695 -3.13 14.28 -21.15
CA ASP A 695 -2.68 15.48 -20.44
C ASP A 695 -2.45 15.21 -18.95
N SER A 696 -2.35 13.93 -18.56
CA SER A 696 -2.20 13.47 -17.18
C SER A 696 -0.75 13.24 -16.76
N LEU A 697 0.21 13.70 -17.57
CA LEU A 697 1.65 13.56 -17.30
C LEU A 697 2.15 14.77 -16.52
N ASP A 698 3.40 14.72 -16.06
CA ASP A 698 3.98 15.78 -15.25
C ASP A 698 5.23 16.44 -15.89
N CYS A 699 6.32 15.68 -15.99
CA CYS A 699 7.57 16.08 -16.64
C CYS A 699 7.94 15.07 -17.75
N ALA A 700 7.01 14.86 -18.68
CA ALA A 700 7.21 14.04 -19.87
C ALA A 700 8.15 14.72 -20.86
N ASP A 701 9.40 14.26 -20.88
CA ASP A 701 10.49 14.94 -21.58
C ASP A 701 11.21 14.06 -22.58
N ALA A 702 11.24 12.74 -22.39
CA ALA A 702 11.90 11.81 -23.30
C ALA A 702 10.94 10.74 -23.83
N LEU A 703 11.18 10.27 -25.05
CA LEU A 703 10.48 9.13 -25.61
C LEU A 703 11.36 8.33 -26.56
N CYS A 704 11.07 7.04 -26.69
CA CYS A 704 11.65 6.15 -27.70
C CYS A 704 10.59 5.15 -28.17
N ALA A 705 10.92 4.31 -29.16
CA ALA A 705 10.06 3.19 -29.58
C ALA A 705 10.86 1.89 -29.72
N ASP A 706 10.16 0.77 -29.52
CA ASP A 706 10.66 -0.56 -29.88
C ASP A 706 10.29 -0.92 -31.34
N PHE A 707 10.78 -2.08 -31.80
CA PHE A 707 10.49 -2.60 -33.14
C PHE A 707 9.04 -3.08 -33.32
N ALA A 708 8.30 -3.27 -32.22
CA ALA A 708 6.87 -3.60 -32.25
C ALA A 708 5.99 -2.34 -32.37
N GLY A 709 6.60 -1.15 -32.40
CA GLY A 709 5.89 0.12 -32.55
C GLY A 709 5.34 0.69 -31.24
N ASN A 710 5.63 0.10 -30.08
CA ASN A 710 5.26 0.72 -28.80
C ASN A 710 6.12 1.95 -28.55
N VAL A 711 5.51 3.00 -27.99
CA VAL A 711 6.19 4.23 -27.63
C VAL A 711 6.35 4.28 -26.12
N TYR A 712 7.57 4.46 -25.64
CA TYR A 712 7.88 4.61 -24.23
C TYR A 712 8.08 6.08 -23.89
N ILE A 713 7.52 6.54 -22.77
CA ILE A 713 7.55 7.94 -22.35
C ILE A 713 8.15 8.02 -20.95
N CYS A 714 9.15 8.88 -20.79
CA CYS A 714 9.79 9.19 -19.52
C CYS A 714 9.12 10.39 -18.87
N ASP A 715 8.60 10.23 -17.66
CA ASP A 715 8.12 11.29 -16.79
C ASP A 715 9.07 11.40 -15.57
N SER A 716 10.04 12.31 -15.71
CA SER A 716 11.27 12.29 -14.91
C SER A 716 11.05 12.67 -13.45
N ARG A 717 10.26 13.72 -13.15
CA ARG A 717 10.10 14.24 -11.78
C ARG A 717 9.48 13.22 -10.84
N LEU A 718 8.51 12.44 -11.34
CA LEU A 718 7.79 11.43 -10.56
C LEU A 718 8.36 10.01 -10.75
N CYS A 719 9.48 9.91 -11.48
CA CYS A 719 10.19 8.67 -11.77
C CYS A 719 9.30 7.59 -12.40
N ARG A 720 8.47 7.98 -13.37
CA ARG A 720 7.56 7.07 -14.08
C ARG A 720 8.02 6.85 -15.52
N ILE A 721 7.83 5.63 -16.00
CA ILE A 721 7.90 5.32 -17.42
C ILE A 721 6.54 4.79 -17.84
N TYR A 722 5.99 5.36 -18.90
CA TYR A 722 4.73 4.91 -19.50
C TYR A 722 5.00 4.20 -20.82
N ARG A 723 4.04 3.36 -21.22
CA ARG A 723 3.98 2.75 -22.55
C ARG A 723 2.69 3.19 -23.23
N TRP A 724 2.80 3.83 -24.39
CA TRP A 724 1.72 4.02 -25.34
C TRP A 724 1.76 2.90 -26.38
N SER A 725 0.67 2.15 -26.50
CA SER A 725 0.48 1.15 -27.55
C SER A 725 -0.40 1.75 -28.66
N PRO A 726 0.15 2.04 -29.85
CA PRO A 726 -0.66 2.54 -30.98
C PRO A 726 -1.70 1.52 -31.44
N ALA A 727 -1.38 0.22 -31.36
CA ALA A 727 -2.28 -0.86 -31.74
C ALA A 727 -3.51 -0.93 -30.82
N ALA A 728 -3.30 -0.81 -29.50
CA ALA A 728 -4.40 -0.76 -28.53
C ALA A 728 -5.01 0.64 -28.37
N GLN A 729 -4.32 1.68 -28.85
CA GLN A 729 -4.66 3.09 -28.62
C GLN A 729 -4.83 3.41 -27.13
N ARG A 730 -3.85 2.95 -26.35
CA ARG A 730 -3.86 2.98 -24.88
C ARG A 730 -2.51 3.38 -24.32
N LEU A 731 -2.56 4.19 -23.26
CA LEU A 731 -1.42 4.45 -22.37
C LEU A 731 -1.55 3.54 -21.15
N SER A 732 -0.44 2.95 -20.72
CA SER A 732 -0.30 2.20 -19.47
C SER A 732 0.94 2.67 -18.71
N LEU A 733 0.86 2.74 -17.39
CA LEU A 733 2.06 2.88 -16.54
C LEU A 733 2.90 1.60 -16.68
N LEU A 734 4.13 1.73 -17.17
CA LEU A 734 5.05 0.60 -17.37
C LEU A 734 5.76 0.26 -16.07
N THR A 735 6.38 1.23 -15.41
CA THR A 735 7.08 1.05 -14.14
C THR A 735 7.18 2.40 -13.43
N THR A 736 7.27 2.33 -12.11
CA THR A 736 7.81 3.40 -11.28
C THR A 736 9.10 2.87 -10.66
N GLN A 737 10.12 3.71 -10.52
CA GLN A 737 11.36 3.36 -9.83
C GLN A 737 11.79 4.54 -8.96
N HIS A 738 12.53 4.32 -7.88
CA HIS A 738 13.10 5.41 -7.08
C HIS A 738 14.33 6.08 -7.72
N PHE A 739 14.78 5.59 -8.88
CA PHE A 739 15.81 6.26 -9.68
C PHE A 739 15.18 7.13 -10.78
N ARG A 740 15.64 8.38 -10.91
CA ARG A 740 15.06 9.35 -11.84
C ARG A 740 15.48 9.06 -13.29
N PRO A 741 14.57 8.64 -14.19
CA PRO A 741 14.88 8.48 -15.59
C PRO A 741 15.05 9.84 -16.27
N LEU A 742 15.98 9.94 -17.22
CA LEU A 742 16.30 11.16 -17.98
C LEU A 742 16.00 10.97 -19.47
N SER A 743 16.53 9.89 -20.06
CA SER A 743 16.44 9.59 -21.49
C SER A 743 16.17 8.10 -21.70
N LEU A 744 15.52 7.78 -22.83
CA LEU A 744 15.13 6.42 -23.19
C LEU A 744 15.69 6.04 -24.56
N ALA A 745 16.07 4.78 -24.72
CA ALA A 745 16.43 4.14 -25.97
C ALA A 745 16.01 2.66 -25.93
N CYS A 746 16.12 1.97 -27.06
CA CYS A 746 15.94 0.52 -27.11
C CYS A 746 17.19 -0.16 -27.69
N ASP A 747 17.49 -1.37 -27.24
CA ASP A 747 18.47 -2.25 -27.88
C ASP A 747 17.85 -3.02 -29.07
N THR A 748 18.65 -3.83 -29.76
CA THR A 748 18.18 -4.59 -30.94
C THR A 748 17.19 -5.71 -30.60
N GLU A 749 17.06 -6.07 -29.33
CA GLU A 749 16.15 -7.11 -28.84
C GLU A 749 14.86 -6.52 -28.24
N GLY A 750 14.74 -5.19 -28.21
CA GLY A 750 13.56 -4.48 -27.67
C GLY A 750 13.61 -4.20 -26.18
N ARG A 751 14.77 -4.38 -25.52
CA ARG A 751 14.96 -3.96 -24.13
C ARG A 751 15.01 -2.46 -24.06
N LEU A 752 14.39 -1.89 -23.03
CA LEU A 752 14.47 -0.46 -22.76
C LEU A 752 15.80 -0.16 -22.09
N LEU A 753 16.57 0.76 -22.69
CA LEU A 753 17.77 1.36 -22.10
C LEU A 753 17.38 2.69 -21.46
N VAL A 754 17.66 2.84 -20.18
CA VAL A 754 17.24 4.01 -19.40
C VAL A 754 18.45 4.72 -18.83
N VAL A 755 18.70 5.93 -19.31
CA VAL A 755 19.69 6.84 -18.73
C VAL A 755 19.08 7.47 -17.49
N THR A 756 19.80 7.44 -16.38
CA THR A 756 19.26 7.68 -15.06
C THR A 756 20.15 8.63 -14.27
N GLU A 757 19.52 9.59 -13.61
CA GLU A 757 20.12 10.37 -12.53
C GLU A 757 20.07 9.55 -11.25
N TYR A 758 21.24 9.10 -10.79
CA TYR A 758 21.37 8.31 -9.58
C TYR A 758 22.00 9.17 -8.48
N ARG A 759 21.28 9.31 -7.36
CA ARG A 759 21.76 10.00 -6.16
C ARG A 759 22.06 8.94 -5.08
N PRO A 760 23.33 8.59 -4.83
CA PRO A 760 23.67 7.67 -3.75
C PRO A 760 23.13 8.20 -2.41
N VAL A 761 22.71 7.28 -1.54
CA VAL A 761 22.35 7.64 -0.16
C VAL A 761 23.57 8.16 0.61
N PRO A 762 23.42 9.04 1.62
CA PRO A 762 24.54 9.62 2.34
C PRO A 762 25.50 8.57 2.94
N ASN A 763 26.79 8.71 2.61
CA ASN A 763 27.86 7.79 3.00
C ASN A 763 27.70 6.35 2.46
N ALA A 764 27.03 6.18 1.31
CA ALA A 764 26.93 4.90 0.64
C ALA A 764 28.30 4.40 0.16
N GLU A 765 28.54 3.11 0.36
CA GLU A 765 29.72 2.41 -0.10
C GLU A 765 29.33 1.16 -0.88
N ILE A 766 30.03 0.89 -1.99
CA ILE A 766 29.93 -0.37 -2.73
C ILE A 766 31.30 -1.05 -2.64
N GLY A 767 31.34 -2.23 -2.03
CA GLY A 767 32.60 -2.96 -1.83
C GLY A 767 33.64 -2.21 -0.99
N GLY A 768 33.19 -1.35 -0.05
CA GLY A 768 34.05 -0.51 0.78
C GLY A 768 34.59 0.74 0.09
N VAL A 769 34.10 1.07 -1.10
CA VAL A 769 34.45 2.29 -1.84
C VAL A 769 33.28 3.27 -1.80
N PRO A 770 33.47 4.51 -1.32
CA PRO A 770 32.41 5.51 -1.34
C PRO A 770 31.94 5.81 -2.76
N GLU A 771 30.63 5.80 -3.00
CA GLU A 771 30.08 5.93 -4.36
C GLU A 771 30.38 7.30 -5.03
N LEU A 772 30.71 8.32 -4.22
CA LEU A 772 31.02 9.68 -4.67
C LEU A 772 32.52 10.03 -4.64
N SER A 773 33.43 9.05 -4.45
CA SER A 773 34.85 9.33 -4.18
C SER A 773 35.67 9.87 -5.37
N ALA A 774 35.20 9.70 -6.61
CA ALA A 774 35.89 10.16 -7.82
C ALA A 774 34.90 10.67 -8.87
N ASP A 775 35.37 11.56 -9.75
CA ASP A 775 34.65 11.98 -10.95
C ASP A 775 34.81 10.92 -12.05
N GLU A 776 33.69 10.40 -12.53
CA GLU A 776 33.63 9.31 -13.51
C GLU A 776 34.05 9.75 -14.93
N PHE A 777 34.14 11.06 -15.19
CA PHE A 777 34.63 11.58 -16.47
C PHE A 777 35.98 12.30 -16.38
N GLY A 778 36.72 12.16 -15.27
CA GLY A 778 38.10 12.63 -15.16
C GLY A 778 38.28 14.14 -15.33
N GLY A 779 37.29 14.94 -14.92
CA GLY A 779 37.27 16.40 -14.98
C GLY A 779 36.61 16.98 -16.24
N ASP A 780 36.07 16.16 -17.14
CA ASP A 780 35.30 16.64 -18.28
C ASP A 780 33.93 17.16 -17.81
N ASP A 781 33.69 18.46 -17.98
CA ASP A 781 32.43 19.13 -17.63
C ASP A 781 31.39 19.07 -18.75
N GLY A 782 31.74 18.47 -19.90
CA GLY A 782 30.89 18.45 -21.07
C GLY A 782 30.65 19.84 -21.69
N GLY A 783 31.54 20.82 -21.45
CA GLY A 783 31.44 22.18 -21.98
C GLY A 783 30.31 23.01 -21.39
N GLY A 784 29.76 22.60 -20.25
CA GLY A 784 28.58 23.21 -19.63
C GLY A 784 28.74 23.42 -18.13
N CYS A 785 28.13 24.48 -17.58
CA CYS A 785 28.14 24.69 -16.13
C CYS A 785 27.33 23.67 -15.31
N TYR A 786 26.46 22.87 -15.95
CA TYR A 786 25.53 21.97 -15.26
C TYR A 786 26.19 20.74 -14.63
N TYR A 787 27.01 20.00 -15.42
CA TYR A 787 27.59 18.74 -14.96
C TYR A 787 28.48 18.87 -13.72
N PRO A 788 29.33 19.92 -13.60
CA PRO A 788 30.11 20.14 -12.37
C PRO A 788 29.28 20.24 -11.09
N PHE A 789 28.05 20.75 -11.13
CA PHE A 789 27.15 20.74 -9.97
C PHE A 789 26.46 19.39 -9.79
N PHE A 790 26.08 18.75 -10.89
CA PHE A 790 25.48 17.42 -10.88
C PHE A 790 26.41 16.39 -10.22
N SER A 791 27.69 16.39 -10.57
CA SER A 791 28.67 15.41 -10.08
C SER A 791 29.06 15.59 -8.61
N LEU A 792 28.60 16.66 -7.93
CA LEU A 792 28.81 16.83 -6.48
C LEU A 792 28.07 15.79 -5.66
N ASP A 793 26.84 15.46 -6.04
CA ASP A 793 25.97 14.57 -5.25
C ASP A 793 25.25 13.49 -6.08
N ARG A 794 25.46 13.44 -7.40
CA ARG A 794 24.82 12.49 -8.32
C ARG A 794 25.80 11.87 -9.29
N ARG A 795 25.37 10.77 -9.92
CA ARG A 795 26.09 10.05 -10.96
C ARG A 795 25.14 9.71 -12.11
N ILE A 796 25.71 9.55 -13.30
CA ILE A 796 24.96 9.05 -14.45
C ILE A 796 25.04 7.53 -14.42
N ARG A 797 23.89 6.86 -14.54
CA ARG A 797 23.84 5.40 -14.66
C ARG A 797 22.94 5.03 -15.83
N VAL A 798 23.22 3.89 -16.46
CA VAL A 798 22.36 3.34 -17.50
C VAL A 798 22.02 1.92 -17.12
N TYR A 799 20.75 1.56 -17.20
CA TYR A 799 20.30 0.19 -17.04
C TYR A 799 19.48 -0.25 -18.25
N ALA A 800 19.45 -1.56 -18.49
CA ALA A 800 18.51 -2.20 -19.38
C ALA A 800 17.38 -2.85 -18.56
N MET A 801 16.17 -2.87 -19.12
CA MET A 801 15.08 -3.68 -18.61
C MET A 801 14.20 -4.23 -19.75
N GLU A 802 13.64 -5.40 -19.52
CA GLU A 802 12.60 -5.98 -20.37
C GLU A 802 11.26 -5.29 -20.08
N PRO A 803 10.60 -4.64 -21.05
CA PRO A 803 9.31 -4.00 -20.82
C PRO A 803 8.21 -4.97 -20.33
N GLY A 804 8.34 -6.27 -20.60
CA GLY A 804 7.41 -7.29 -20.10
C GLY A 804 7.60 -7.67 -18.63
N ALA A 805 8.73 -7.32 -18.01
CA ALA A 805 9.04 -7.64 -16.62
C ALA A 805 10.00 -6.60 -16.01
N PRO A 806 9.61 -5.32 -15.94
CA PRO A 806 10.55 -4.22 -15.72
C PRO A 806 11.31 -4.32 -14.39
N GLU A 807 10.63 -4.69 -13.29
CA GLU A 807 11.24 -4.77 -11.97
C GLU A 807 12.22 -5.95 -11.85
N ALA A 808 11.85 -7.10 -12.43
CA ALA A 808 12.62 -8.34 -12.31
C ALA A 808 13.82 -8.41 -13.27
N SER A 809 13.84 -7.58 -14.31
CA SER A 809 14.85 -7.64 -15.39
C SER A 809 15.89 -6.51 -15.35
N LEU A 810 15.75 -5.54 -14.44
CA LEU A 810 16.64 -4.40 -14.33
C LEU A 810 18.11 -4.84 -14.20
N THR A 811 18.90 -4.47 -15.19
CA THR A 811 20.33 -4.80 -15.26
C THR A 811 21.15 -3.53 -15.48
N LEU A 812 22.00 -3.18 -14.52
CA LEU A 812 22.92 -2.04 -14.66
C LEU A 812 23.98 -2.34 -15.74
N LEU A 813 24.20 -1.38 -16.64
CA LEU A 813 25.13 -1.56 -17.76
C LEU A 813 26.57 -1.26 -17.36
N PRO A 814 27.55 -2.09 -17.78
CA PRO A 814 28.96 -1.83 -17.55
C PRO A 814 29.47 -0.69 -18.43
N VAL A 815 30.39 0.10 -17.90
CA VAL A 815 31.18 1.06 -18.68
C VAL A 815 32.40 0.34 -19.26
N VAL A 816 32.52 0.33 -20.58
CA VAL A 816 33.59 -0.36 -21.31
C VAL A 816 34.17 0.53 -22.42
N PRO A 817 35.44 0.32 -22.82
CA PRO A 817 36.00 1.03 -23.97
C PRO A 817 35.24 0.71 -25.26
N ILE A 818 34.94 1.74 -26.07
CA ILE A 818 34.23 1.58 -27.35
C ILE A 818 35.03 0.69 -28.31
N ALA A 819 36.36 0.79 -28.29
CA ALA A 819 37.25 -0.02 -29.12
C ALA A 819 37.18 -1.52 -28.79
N GLU A 820 36.86 -1.86 -27.54
CA GLU A 820 36.68 -3.24 -27.07
C GLU A 820 35.25 -3.73 -27.32
N ALA A 821 34.26 -2.87 -27.06
CA ALA A 821 32.84 -3.20 -27.21
C ALA A 821 32.39 -3.36 -28.67
N GLN A 822 32.96 -2.57 -29.59
CA GLN A 822 32.64 -2.56 -31.01
C GLN A 822 31.13 -2.63 -31.32
N PRO A 823 30.29 -1.75 -30.72
CA PRO A 823 28.86 -1.80 -30.94
C PRO A 823 28.54 -1.49 -32.42
N GLU A 824 27.50 -2.11 -32.95
CA GLU A 824 26.95 -1.80 -34.29
C GLU A 824 26.30 -0.41 -34.31
N SER A 825 25.79 0.05 -33.16
CA SER A 825 25.23 1.39 -33.02
C SER A 825 25.40 2.00 -31.63
N LEU A 826 25.59 3.31 -31.60
CA LEU A 826 25.82 4.08 -30.38
C LEU A 826 24.72 5.13 -30.21
N TRP A 827 23.98 5.06 -29.12
CA TRP A 827 23.04 6.10 -28.70
C TRP A 827 23.81 7.29 -28.12
N TYR A 828 23.53 8.47 -28.65
CA TYR A 828 24.23 9.71 -28.35
C TYR A 828 23.25 10.80 -27.88
N PRO A 829 23.64 11.71 -26.96
CA PRO A 829 22.84 12.87 -26.59
C PRO A 829 22.38 13.64 -27.82
N LEU A 830 21.07 13.63 -28.10
CA LEU A 830 20.49 14.39 -29.21
C LEU A 830 20.63 15.88 -28.93
N ASN A 831 20.32 16.30 -27.70
CA ASN A 831 20.47 17.67 -27.24
C ASN A 831 21.63 17.80 -26.26
N GLN A 832 22.40 18.87 -26.37
CA GLN A 832 23.48 19.20 -25.44
C GLN A 832 23.44 20.67 -25.05
N TRP A 833 23.55 20.95 -23.75
CA TRP A 833 23.76 22.30 -23.24
C TRP A 833 25.26 22.55 -23.07
N ARG A 834 25.83 23.42 -23.91
CA ARG A 834 27.26 23.75 -23.90
C ARG A 834 27.45 25.27 -23.92
N ASP A 835 27.37 25.88 -22.75
CA ASP A 835 27.46 27.35 -22.58
C ASP A 835 28.89 27.90 -22.67
N SER A 836 29.90 27.03 -22.82
CA SER A 836 31.24 27.41 -23.25
C SER A 836 31.32 27.80 -24.75
N GLY A 837 30.28 27.49 -25.53
CA GLY A 837 30.24 27.72 -26.98
C GLY A 837 31.13 26.77 -27.79
N ASP A 838 31.56 25.65 -27.22
CA ASP A 838 32.54 24.73 -27.81
C ASP A 838 31.93 23.51 -28.52
N MET A 839 30.61 23.49 -28.79
CA MET A 839 29.90 22.32 -29.35
C MET A 839 30.60 21.73 -30.58
N THR A 840 30.99 22.58 -31.54
CA THR A 840 31.69 22.12 -32.77
C THR A 840 33.12 21.62 -32.49
N ALA A 841 33.84 22.25 -31.57
CA ALA A 841 35.18 21.84 -31.17
C ALA A 841 35.15 20.51 -30.38
N SER A 842 34.07 20.25 -29.65
CA SER A 842 33.90 19.04 -28.84
C SER A 842 33.97 17.75 -29.66
N PHE A 843 33.58 17.81 -30.94
CA PHE A 843 33.60 16.67 -31.86
C PHE A 843 35.03 16.26 -32.28
N GLN A 844 36.04 17.11 -32.06
CA GLN A 844 37.44 16.74 -32.30
C GLN A 844 37.98 15.76 -31.24
N LYS A 845 37.30 15.66 -30.10
CA LYS A 845 37.62 14.71 -29.03
C LYS A 845 36.80 13.44 -29.24
N ALA A 846 37.49 12.33 -29.50
CA ALA A 846 36.83 11.03 -29.59
C ALA A 846 36.25 10.61 -28.24
N ASP A 847 35.00 10.15 -28.25
CA ASP A 847 34.42 9.45 -27.12
C ASP A 847 35.06 8.05 -27.03
N THR A 848 35.52 7.66 -25.84
CA THR A 848 36.35 6.45 -25.67
C THR A 848 35.64 5.30 -24.97
N HIS A 849 34.55 5.59 -24.25
CA HIS A 849 33.83 4.63 -23.42
C HIS A 849 32.32 4.69 -23.69
N CYS A 850 31.64 3.60 -23.39
CA CYS A 850 30.19 3.47 -23.52
C CYS A 850 29.61 2.54 -22.45
N TYR A 851 28.31 2.69 -22.20
CA TYR A 851 27.48 1.72 -21.49
C TYR A 851 27.03 0.65 -22.50
N LEU A 852 27.59 -0.55 -22.42
CA LEU A 852 27.27 -1.63 -23.35
C LEU A 852 25.95 -2.30 -22.97
N ALA A 853 25.00 -2.40 -23.92
CA ALA A 853 23.73 -3.07 -23.71
C ALA A 853 23.89 -4.61 -23.71
N PRO A 854 22.93 -5.36 -23.15
CA PRO A 854 23.02 -6.82 -23.06
C PRO A 854 23.09 -7.54 -24.41
N ASP A 855 22.58 -6.94 -25.49
CA ASP A 855 22.65 -7.50 -26.85
C ASP A 855 24.08 -7.48 -27.45
N GLY A 856 25.03 -6.79 -26.82
CA GLY A 856 26.41 -6.65 -27.29
C GLY A 856 26.58 -5.84 -28.58
N LYS A 857 25.48 -5.31 -29.14
CA LYS A 857 25.44 -4.59 -30.42
C LYS A 857 25.08 -3.13 -30.25
N THR A 858 24.36 -2.82 -29.17
CA THR A 858 23.89 -1.49 -28.85
C THR A 858 24.68 -0.96 -27.66
N ALA A 859 25.00 0.33 -27.68
CA ALA A 859 25.59 0.99 -26.52
C ALA A 859 25.04 2.41 -26.37
N VAL A 860 25.15 2.97 -25.17
CA VAL A 860 24.93 4.40 -24.91
C VAL A 860 26.28 5.05 -24.62
N VAL A 861 26.60 6.20 -25.22
CA VAL A 861 27.91 6.85 -25.00
C VAL A 861 28.14 7.20 -23.52
N HIS A 862 29.36 7.06 -23.02
CA HIS A 862 29.71 7.48 -21.66
C HIS A 862 30.18 8.94 -21.68
N LYS A 863 29.25 9.90 -21.51
CA LYS A 863 29.53 11.34 -21.63
C LYS A 863 28.78 12.20 -20.60
N PRO A 864 29.39 13.28 -20.06
CA PRO A 864 28.74 14.20 -19.11
C PRO A 864 27.40 14.79 -19.58
N ALA A 865 27.27 15.01 -20.90
CA ALA A 865 26.07 15.59 -21.50
C ALA A 865 24.78 14.76 -21.25
N LEU A 866 24.91 13.47 -20.94
CA LEU A 866 23.78 12.62 -20.56
C LEU A 866 23.05 13.09 -19.29
N ALA A 867 23.69 13.88 -18.41
CA ALA A 867 23.08 14.40 -17.19
C ALA A 867 21.88 15.33 -17.46
N ARG A 868 21.81 15.91 -18.66
CA ARG A 868 20.74 16.83 -19.08
C ARG A 868 20.00 16.36 -20.35
N ALA A 869 20.57 15.41 -21.09
CA ALA A 869 19.98 14.94 -22.32
C ALA A 869 18.56 14.40 -22.08
N THR A 870 17.62 14.82 -22.93
CA THR A 870 16.23 14.34 -22.94
C THR A 870 15.96 13.50 -24.20
N GLY A 871 16.62 13.84 -25.31
CA GLY A 871 16.63 13.02 -26.52
C GLY A 871 17.91 12.21 -26.65
N LEU A 872 17.79 11.00 -27.20
CA LEU A 872 18.90 10.23 -27.73
C LEU A 872 18.73 10.06 -29.24
N THR A 873 19.84 10.11 -29.96
CA THR A 873 19.90 9.80 -31.40
C THR A 873 20.83 8.63 -31.64
N ARG A 874 20.49 7.78 -32.60
CA ARG A 874 21.31 6.64 -32.97
C ARG A 874 22.39 7.10 -33.94
N LEU A 875 23.66 6.85 -33.61
CA LEU A 875 24.77 7.01 -34.53
C LEU A 875 24.93 5.74 -35.35
N GLU A 876 24.95 5.89 -36.67
CA GLU A 876 25.19 4.82 -37.64
C GLU A 876 26.40 5.23 -38.50
N PRO A 877 27.50 4.47 -38.49
CA PRO A 877 28.69 4.80 -39.27
C PRO A 877 28.40 5.03 -40.75
N GLY A 878 28.95 6.12 -41.30
CA GLY A 878 28.75 6.50 -42.70
C GLY A 878 27.42 7.18 -43.02
N ARG A 879 26.53 7.38 -42.03
CA ARG A 879 25.32 8.19 -42.18
C ARG A 879 25.43 9.49 -41.39
N PRO A 880 25.03 10.64 -41.96
CA PRO A 880 24.97 11.87 -41.19
C PRO A 880 23.90 11.78 -40.11
N THR A 881 24.12 12.46 -38.98
CA THR A 881 23.12 12.62 -37.92
C THR A 881 22.88 14.09 -37.61
N TYR A 882 21.86 14.35 -36.80
CA TYR A 882 21.45 15.68 -36.38
C TYR A 882 21.50 15.78 -34.86
N LEU A 883 22.09 16.87 -34.38
CA LEU A 883 22.23 17.18 -32.96
C LEU A 883 21.71 18.58 -32.69
N VAL A 884 21.25 18.82 -31.47
CA VAL A 884 20.74 20.11 -31.02
C VAL A 884 21.74 20.75 -30.05
N ASP A 885 22.25 21.92 -30.41
CA ASP A 885 22.93 22.81 -29.48
C ASP A 885 21.85 23.60 -28.73
N GLU A 886 21.54 23.15 -27.52
CA GLU A 886 20.46 23.71 -26.69
C GLU A 886 20.74 25.16 -26.29
N TYR A 887 22.02 25.50 -26.08
CA TYR A 887 22.45 26.82 -25.63
C TYR A 887 22.40 27.84 -26.77
N ASN A 888 22.98 27.50 -27.93
CA ASN A 888 22.97 28.36 -29.11
C ASN A 888 21.68 28.26 -29.94
N LYS A 889 20.73 27.41 -29.53
CA LYS A 889 19.41 27.23 -30.16
C LYS A 889 19.48 26.88 -31.64
N CYS A 890 20.30 25.89 -32.00
CA CYS A 890 20.43 25.46 -33.39
C CYS A 890 20.50 23.93 -33.53
N VAL A 891 20.14 23.45 -34.72
CA VAL A 891 20.34 22.06 -35.14
C VAL A 891 21.59 22.00 -35.99
N LEU A 892 22.50 21.09 -35.64
CA LEU A 892 23.72 20.78 -36.36
C LEU A 892 23.54 19.47 -37.12
N GLN A 893 24.01 19.42 -38.37
CA GLN A 893 24.26 18.19 -39.09
C GLN A 893 25.74 17.82 -38.93
N VAL A 894 26.02 16.55 -38.63
CA VAL A 894 27.39 16.03 -38.47
C VAL A 894 27.56 14.72 -39.25
N GLN A 895 28.79 14.41 -39.64
CA GLN A 895 29.16 13.11 -40.23
C GLN A 895 29.63 12.14 -39.15
N VAL A 896 29.23 10.87 -39.27
CA VAL A 896 29.59 9.80 -38.33
C VAL A 896 30.65 8.89 -38.96
N GLY A 897 31.83 8.84 -38.35
CA GLY A 897 32.94 7.99 -38.74
C GLY A 897 32.76 6.50 -38.40
N PRO A 898 33.68 5.61 -38.85
CA PRO A 898 33.64 4.17 -38.58
C PRO A 898 33.79 3.81 -37.09
N ASP A 899 34.40 4.70 -36.30
CA ASP A 899 34.61 4.63 -34.85
C ASP A 899 33.62 5.50 -34.06
N PHE A 900 32.50 5.89 -34.69
CA PHE A 900 31.52 6.85 -34.18
C PHE A 900 32.04 8.28 -33.96
N ALA A 901 33.26 8.60 -34.41
CA ALA A 901 33.77 9.98 -34.35
C ALA A 901 32.87 10.93 -35.15
N LEU A 902 32.48 12.04 -34.53
CA LEU A 902 31.66 13.08 -35.16
C LEU A 902 32.55 14.10 -35.86
N SER A 903 32.18 14.55 -37.05
CA SER A 903 32.97 15.52 -37.81
C SER A 903 32.13 16.38 -38.75
N ALA A 904 32.77 17.37 -39.38
CA ALA A 904 32.16 18.29 -40.34
C ALA A 904 30.82 18.91 -39.87
N PRO A 905 30.77 19.53 -38.67
CA PRO A 905 29.55 20.13 -38.17
C PRO A 905 29.10 21.31 -39.04
N GLU A 906 27.83 21.30 -39.43
CA GLU A 906 27.19 22.39 -40.18
C GLU A 906 25.88 22.78 -39.50
N ILE A 907 25.63 24.09 -39.34
CA ILE A 907 24.32 24.56 -38.86
C ILE A 907 23.28 24.26 -39.95
N TRP A 908 22.35 23.37 -39.62
CA TRP A 908 21.26 22.94 -40.49
C TRP A 908 20.02 23.82 -40.31
N ALA A 909 19.70 24.21 -39.06
CA ALA A 909 18.64 25.17 -38.75
C ALA A 909 19.01 26.05 -37.55
N GLN A 910 18.63 27.33 -37.60
CA GLN A 910 18.85 28.33 -36.54
C GLN A 910 17.75 28.30 -35.46
N ARG A 911 17.23 27.10 -35.16
CA ARG A 911 16.26 26.81 -34.10
C ARG A 911 16.50 25.40 -33.56
N GLY A 912 16.19 25.18 -32.28
CA GLY A 912 16.24 23.86 -31.64
C GLY A 912 16.33 23.95 -30.12
N GLU A 913 15.71 23.01 -29.40
CA GLU A 913 15.81 22.91 -27.94
C GLU A 913 16.17 21.48 -27.48
N TYR A 914 15.19 20.58 -27.49
CA TYR A 914 15.34 19.24 -26.89
C TYR A 914 15.24 18.10 -27.92
N GLY A 915 14.52 18.31 -29.02
CA GLY A 915 14.21 17.27 -29.99
C GLY A 915 14.51 17.66 -31.44
N PHE A 916 14.60 16.65 -32.30
CA PHE A 916 14.66 16.77 -33.75
C PHE A 916 14.14 15.46 -34.34
N ALA A 917 13.27 15.53 -35.35
CA ALA A 917 12.85 14.35 -36.10
C ALA A 917 12.77 14.70 -37.59
N MET A 918 13.36 13.86 -38.44
CA MET A 918 13.28 14.03 -39.90
C MET A 918 12.61 12.82 -40.51
N THR A 919 11.52 13.07 -41.24
CA THR A 919 10.75 12.04 -41.92
C THR A 919 11.44 11.56 -43.19
N GLU A 920 11.05 10.38 -43.68
CA GLU A 920 11.52 9.85 -44.97
C GLU A 920 11.24 10.79 -46.16
N SER A 921 10.21 11.64 -46.04
CA SER A 921 9.86 12.64 -47.06
C SER A 921 10.75 13.88 -47.05
N GLY A 922 11.70 13.98 -46.12
CA GLY A 922 12.59 15.13 -45.93
C GLY A 922 11.95 16.30 -45.17
N GLU A 923 10.74 16.16 -44.63
CA GLU A 923 10.22 17.12 -43.64
C GLU A 923 10.92 16.90 -42.30
N ALA A 924 11.54 17.95 -41.76
CA ALA A 924 12.18 17.93 -40.44
C ALA A 924 11.42 18.82 -39.45
N TYR A 925 11.21 18.27 -38.27
CA TYR A 925 10.41 18.81 -37.20
C TYR A 925 11.33 19.24 -36.07
N VAL A 926 11.21 20.50 -35.66
CA VAL A 926 12.08 21.15 -34.67
C VAL A 926 11.22 21.84 -33.61
N PRO A 927 11.28 21.42 -32.33
CA PRO A 927 10.56 22.05 -31.24
C PRO A 927 11.32 23.28 -30.72
N ASP A 928 10.62 24.42 -30.63
CA ASP A 928 11.09 25.67 -30.03
C ASP A 928 9.89 26.60 -29.72
N SER A 929 9.14 26.34 -28.64
CA SER A 929 7.82 26.96 -28.36
C SER A 929 6.69 26.51 -29.30
N LEU A 930 6.97 26.44 -30.59
CA LEU A 930 6.14 25.83 -31.63
C LEU A 930 6.87 24.61 -32.19
N LEU A 931 6.16 23.81 -32.98
CA LEU A 931 6.76 22.79 -33.81
C LEU A 931 7.02 23.36 -35.21
N TYR A 932 8.28 23.67 -35.50
CA TYR A 932 8.71 24.20 -36.79
C TYR A 932 8.96 23.06 -37.77
N VAL A 933 8.40 23.17 -38.97
CA VAL A 933 8.55 22.16 -40.02
C VAL A 933 9.39 22.75 -41.14
N TYR A 934 10.53 22.12 -41.42
CA TYR A 934 11.47 22.49 -42.45
C TYR A 934 11.47 21.45 -43.58
N ARG A 935 11.84 21.87 -44.79
CA ARG A 935 12.21 20.99 -45.90
C ARG A 935 13.34 21.67 -46.66
N ASP A 936 14.38 20.92 -47.00
CA ASP A 936 15.57 21.46 -47.71
C ASP A 936 16.16 22.71 -47.04
N ARG A 937 16.23 22.72 -45.70
CA ARG A 937 16.69 23.84 -44.84
C ARG A 937 15.81 25.10 -44.87
N ALA A 938 14.71 25.11 -45.65
CA ALA A 938 13.73 26.18 -45.65
C ALA A 938 12.58 25.90 -44.69
N LEU A 939 12.14 26.93 -43.95
CA LEU A 939 10.96 26.82 -43.09
C LEU A 939 9.70 26.70 -43.96
N LEU A 940 8.96 25.59 -43.81
CA LEU A 940 7.75 25.30 -44.57
C LEU A 940 6.49 25.79 -43.85
N ARG A 941 6.34 25.43 -42.57
CA ARG A 941 5.17 25.79 -41.74
C ARG A 941 5.50 25.68 -40.24
N THR A 942 4.60 26.18 -39.40
CA THR A 942 4.64 25.99 -37.95
C THR A 942 3.34 25.36 -37.46
N ILE A 943 3.44 24.49 -36.46
CA ILE A 943 2.31 23.86 -35.79
C ILE A 943 2.31 24.32 -34.34
N ARG A 944 1.16 24.83 -33.88
CA ARG A 944 0.94 25.20 -32.48
C ARG A 944 0.22 24.07 -31.77
N LEU A 945 0.88 23.48 -30.78
CA LEU A 945 0.28 22.58 -29.81
C LEU A 945 -0.18 23.38 -28.57
N PRO A 946 -1.10 22.84 -27.76
CA PRO A 946 -1.54 23.48 -26.52
C PRO A 946 -0.38 23.71 -25.53
N ASP A 947 0.50 22.71 -25.38
CA ASP A 947 1.71 22.78 -24.55
C ASP A 947 2.99 22.91 -25.38
N ARG A 948 4.08 23.37 -24.74
CA ARG A 948 5.39 23.51 -25.38
C ARG A 948 5.95 22.13 -25.76
N PRO A 949 6.19 21.85 -27.06
CA PRO A 949 6.79 20.58 -27.48
C PRO A 949 8.22 20.45 -26.96
N ALA A 950 8.60 19.25 -26.54
CA ALA A 950 9.91 18.90 -26.01
C ALA A 950 10.65 17.93 -26.94
N CYS A 951 10.37 16.62 -26.85
CA CYS A 951 10.97 15.61 -27.71
C CYS A 951 10.01 15.08 -28.77
N LEU A 952 10.58 14.50 -29.82
CA LEU A 952 9.90 14.10 -31.05
C LEU A 952 10.29 12.68 -31.42
N LEU A 953 9.33 11.87 -31.86
CA LEU A 953 9.58 10.52 -32.35
C LEU A 953 8.70 10.20 -33.55
N GLU A 954 9.31 9.88 -34.67
CA GLU A 954 8.61 9.28 -35.82
C GLU A 954 8.42 7.78 -35.54
N ALA A 955 7.17 7.32 -35.48
CA ALA A 955 6.83 5.92 -35.21
C ALA A 955 5.49 5.50 -35.86
N GLY A 956 5.12 4.22 -35.68
CA GLY A 956 4.03 3.54 -36.38
C GLY A 956 4.54 2.56 -37.43
N ASP A 957 3.70 1.60 -37.84
CA ASP A 957 4.08 0.49 -38.73
C ASP A 957 4.70 0.98 -40.05
N ASN A 958 4.27 2.14 -40.53
CA ASN A 958 4.77 2.79 -41.74
C ASN A 958 5.31 4.20 -41.45
N ARG A 959 5.71 4.47 -40.20
CA ARG A 959 6.18 5.78 -39.73
C ARG A 959 5.16 6.90 -40.01
N GLU A 960 3.88 6.59 -39.81
CA GLU A 960 2.78 7.47 -40.15
C GLU A 960 2.41 8.47 -39.05
N PHE A 961 3.06 8.40 -37.88
CA PHE A 961 2.83 9.31 -36.77
C PHE A 961 4.12 9.96 -36.27
N LEU A 962 4.00 11.23 -35.88
CA LEU A 962 4.97 11.94 -35.05
C LEU A 962 4.40 12.08 -33.64
N TYR A 963 5.02 11.42 -32.68
CA TYR A 963 4.71 11.56 -31.27
C TYR A 963 5.52 12.71 -30.68
N VAL A 964 4.86 13.52 -29.84
CA VAL A 964 5.43 14.73 -29.27
C VAL A 964 5.14 14.78 -27.78
N THR A 965 6.20 14.75 -26.96
CA THR A 965 6.08 15.05 -25.53
C THR A 965 6.04 16.55 -25.31
N ALA A 966 5.32 16.99 -24.29
CA ALA A 966 5.16 18.41 -23.98
C ALA A 966 4.95 18.66 -22.48
N ARG A 967 5.86 18.14 -21.65
CA ARG A 967 5.79 18.16 -20.17
C ARG A 967 4.56 17.41 -19.64
N ARG A 968 3.39 18.04 -19.69
CA ARG A 968 2.16 17.50 -19.09
C ARG A 968 1.35 16.64 -20.06
N ALA A 969 1.70 16.65 -21.34
CA ALA A 969 0.93 16.00 -22.38
C ALA A 969 1.77 15.18 -23.35
N LEU A 970 1.10 14.19 -23.96
CA LEU A 970 1.58 13.46 -25.13
C LEU A 970 0.64 13.75 -26.31
N TYR A 971 1.20 14.13 -27.44
CA TYR A 971 0.46 14.37 -28.68
C TYR A 971 0.87 13.37 -29.76
N ALA A 972 -0.06 13.06 -30.67
CA ALA A 972 0.23 12.40 -31.93
C ALA A 972 -0.17 13.30 -33.10
N LEU A 973 0.70 13.45 -34.09
CA LEU A 973 0.47 14.13 -35.36
C LEU A 973 0.50 13.09 -36.50
N ARG A 974 -0.50 13.08 -37.36
CA ARG A 974 -0.53 12.20 -38.54
C ARG A 974 0.35 12.76 -39.67
N LEU A 975 1.35 12.00 -40.08
CA LEU A 975 2.32 12.39 -41.11
C LEU A 975 1.94 11.96 -42.52
N LYS A 976 1.28 10.81 -42.67
CA LYS A 976 0.97 10.17 -43.96
C LYS A 976 -0.51 9.81 -44.09
#